data_AF-A0A3M6TXW4-F1
#
_entry.id   AF-A0A3M6TXW4-F1
#
_cell.length_a   1.000
_cell.length_b   1.000
_cell.length_c   1.000
_cell.angle_alpha   90.00
_cell.angle_beta   90.00
_cell.angle_gamma   90.00
#
_symmetry.space_group_name_H-M   'P 1'
#
loop_
_entity.id
_entity.type
_entity.pdbx_description
1 polymer ?
#
loop_
_entity_poly.entity_id
_entity_poly.type
_entity_poly.pdbx_seq_one_letter_code
_entity_poly.pdbx_strand_id
1 'polypeptide(L)'
;MHLISTFVIFFLILSFHLGNCNPFLRKVLDMFHGGKQKFQANDEARKSVDILDVNEFKHHDYEELTWFLKYFAKKYPDITRLYSIGYSVQNRKLWVMEISDNPGKHEAGEAEVKYIGNIHGNEALGRELLLQLIKYFCENYENDPEIKNLVQQTRIHILPSMNPDGYELAAVRGKGNKLVGKRNALRVDLNRNFPDQFFPSTTGPPQPEVRAVMDWIKEYPFVLSASLHSGALVALYPYDDSPSGQSQYSATPDDDVFRRLAKTYSQAHPVMHLANPKWNCTDQKEEHFIDGITNGASWSSLSGGMQDYNYVHSNCFEITLELGCDRFPKGTELEKYWHDNKKALVELTQQVHYGVSGFVKNIQGEPLSDATISVADRRHDVTSSKDGDFWRLLVPGSYEITATAQGYQPQTQLVELRAFEGKVVNFTLKPTQEDGMKISLEGSEDELLDRVMAGTFVTDEGVDPREHIIKLTNQNDREEQPFHKHVLHPGLNDRSRLSLENALLSYETARGSGSVEESKPDDISGEGGGSGDVKSKQEPDRRVSHPKLVKPDKPVTISRPVKPAKRVTIQKPAKTISNKTAPKVITKPQAPKPKINVIQKKPALAAGKKTIPSKSPATDKRFLKLIGSNVACRLVGKKGLKNGNLRWVGHLPHLPLDDSHLIAGVELSTDDKLGTDGTYRGVKYFTSAPKRGYFFRLRDCKALKH
;
A
#
# COMPACT_ATOMS: atom_id res chain seq x y z
N MET A 1 -8.85 -77.78 26.21
CA MET A 1 -8.30 -76.52 26.78
C MET A 1 -9.04 -76.09 28.07
N HIS A 2 -9.20 -76.95 29.08
CA HIS A 2 -9.99 -76.59 30.29
C HIS A 2 -9.32 -76.86 31.66
N LEU A 3 -8.04 -77.23 31.70
CA LEU A 3 -7.32 -77.54 32.96
C LEU A 3 -6.19 -76.55 33.33
N ILE A 4 -5.92 -75.54 32.49
CA ILE A 4 -4.86 -74.54 32.75
C ILE A 4 -5.46 -73.21 33.26
N SER A 5 -6.72 -72.90 32.91
CA SER A 5 -7.36 -71.61 33.24
C SER A 5 -7.71 -71.45 34.73
N THR A 6 -7.89 -72.54 35.48
CA THR A 6 -8.28 -72.51 36.90
C THR A 6 -7.09 -72.33 37.84
N PHE A 7 -5.92 -72.87 37.50
CA PHE A 7 -4.71 -72.80 38.35
C PHE A 7 -4.17 -71.37 38.50
N VAL A 8 -4.21 -70.57 37.43
CA VAL A 8 -3.70 -69.18 37.43
C VAL A 8 -4.58 -68.26 38.30
N ILE A 9 -5.90 -68.47 38.28
CA ILE A 9 -6.85 -67.68 39.08
C ILE A 9 -6.66 -67.96 40.58
N PHE A 10 -6.43 -69.22 40.97
CA PHE A 10 -6.23 -69.59 42.36
C PHE A 10 -4.95 -68.97 42.96
N PHE A 11 -3.87 -68.90 42.19
CA PHE A 11 -2.62 -68.25 42.61
C PHE A 11 -2.77 -66.73 42.83
N LEU A 12 -3.57 -66.06 42.01
CA LEU A 12 -3.84 -64.62 42.16
C LEU A 12 -4.69 -64.31 43.40
N ILE A 13 -5.62 -65.19 43.76
CA ILE A 13 -6.44 -65.05 44.98
C ILE A 13 -5.59 -65.31 46.24
N LEU A 14 -4.74 -66.34 46.25
CA LEU A 14 -3.87 -66.65 47.40
C LEU A 14 -2.84 -65.53 47.68
N SER A 15 -2.46 -64.78 46.63
CA SER A 15 -1.59 -63.60 46.74
C SER A 15 -2.25 -62.40 47.44
N PHE A 16 -3.57 -62.43 47.67
CA PHE A 16 -4.35 -61.30 48.23
C PHE A 16 -4.58 -61.36 49.75
N HIS A 17 -4.05 -62.38 50.45
CA HIS A 17 -4.23 -62.56 51.91
C HIS A 17 -2.93 -62.68 52.71
N LEU A 18 -1.76 -62.57 52.09
CA LEU A 18 -0.46 -62.46 52.78
C LEU A 18 0.23 -61.15 52.42
N GLY A 19 -0.37 -60.05 52.87
CA GLY A 19 0.20 -58.72 52.68
C GLY A 19 1.34 -58.43 53.64
N ASN A 20 2.59 -58.49 53.15
CA ASN A 20 3.64 -57.57 53.63
C ASN A 20 4.83 -57.42 52.66
N CYS A 21 5.50 -56.28 52.77
CA CYS A 21 6.82 -55.99 52.16
C CYS A 21 6.98 -56.12 50.63
N ASN A 22 6.34 -55.22 49.87
CA ASN A 22 7.03 -54.61 48.72
C ASN A 22 6.69 -53.11 48.59
N PRO A 23 7.66 -52.19 48.80
CA PRO A 23 7.41 -50.74 48.76
C PRO A 23 7.05 -50.20 47.37
N PHE A 24 7.29 -50.97 46.29
CA PHE A 24 6.89 -50.59 44.94
C PHE A 24 5.35 -50.54 44.79
N LEU A 25 4.63 -51.49 45.39
CA LEU A 25 3.19 -51.65 45.16
C LEU A 25 2.35 -50.51 45.79
N ARG A 26 2.76 -50.02 46.96
CA ARG A 26 2.13 -48.85 47.61
C ARG A 26 2.24 -47.60 46.73
N LYS A 27 3.42 -47.39 46.14
CA LYS A 27 3.70 -46.25 45.23
C LYS A 27 2.90 -46.32 43.91
N VAL A 28 2.45 -47.50 43.51
CA VAL A 28 1.51 -47.69 42.38
C VAL A 28 0.07 -47.37 42.79
N LEU A 29 -0.37 -47.77 44.00
CA LEU A 29 -1.73 -47.51 44.49
C LEU A 29 -2.03 -46.02 44.71
N ASP A 30 -1.06 -45.26 45.24
CA ASP A 30 -1.16 -43.80 45.38
C ASP A 30 -1.30 -43.11 44.00
N MET A 31 -0.65 -43.67 42.97
CA MET A 31 -0.67 -43.15 41.60
C MET A 31 -2.03 -43.32 40.90
N PHE A 32 -2.87 -44.28 41.31
CA PHE A 32 -4.20 -44.50 40.75
C PHE A 32 -5.32 -43.68 41.43
N HIS A 33 -5.17 -43.29 42.69
CA HIS A 33 -6.23 -42.56 43.42
C HIS A 33 -6.25 -41.04 43.17
N GLY A 34 -5.20 -40.46 42.58
CA GLY A 34 -5.17 -39.04 42.17
C GLY A 34 -6.14 -38.66 41.03
N GLY A 35 -6.97 -39.60 40.54
CA GLY A 35 -7.82 -39.42 39.35
C GLY A 35 -8.91 -38.35 39.47
N LYS A 36 -9.38 -37.99 40.67
CA LYS A 36 -10.51 -37.04 40.83
C LYS A 36 -10.12 -35.56 40.82
N GLN A 37 -8.90 -35.18 41.22
CA GLN A 37 -8.44 -33.79 41.07
C GLN A 37 -7.96 -33.47 39.64
N LYS A 38 -7.41 -34.46 38.92
CA LYS A 38 -6.94 -34.28 37.53
C LYS A 38 -8.06 -34.09 36.50
N PHE A 39 -9.32 -34.33 36.84
CA PHE A 39 -10.44 -34.13 35.91
C PHE A 39 -10.86 -32.65 35.78
N GLN A 40 -10.73 -31.83 36.82
CA GLN A 40 -10.97 -30.38 36.71
C GLN A 40 -9.84 -29.69 35.92
N ALA A 41 -8.57 -29.95 36.30
CA ALA A 41 -7.40 -29.37 35.64
C ALA A 41 -7.30 -29.70 34.13
N ASN A 42 -7.87 -30.83 33.68
CA ASN A 42 -7.91 -31.21 32.25
C ASN A 42 -9.12 -30.70 31.47
N ASP A 43 -10.13 -30.10 32.12
CA ASP A 43 -11.15 -29.31 31.42
C ASP A 43 -10.76 -27.83 31.35
N GLU A 44 -10.02 -27.33 32.35
CA GLU A 44 -9.36 -26.01 32.32
C GLU A 44 -8.35 -25.95 31.16
N ALA A 45 -7.39 -26.88 31.12
CA ALA A 45 -6.40 -27.00 30.03
C ALA A 45 -6.98 -27.45 28.67
N ARG A 46 -8.31 -27.49 28.53
CA ARG A 46 -9.03 -27.88 27.31
C ARG A 46 -9.93 -26.76 26.76
N LYS A 47 -10.06 -25.65 27.48
CA LYS A 47 -10.47 -24.35 26.90
C LYS A 47 -9.37 -23.74 26.03
N SER A 48 -8.10 -24.00 26.36
CA SER A 48 -6.94 -23.29 25.83
C SER A 48 -6.36 -23.80 24.50
N VAL A 49 -7.12 -23.61 23.41
CA VAL A 49 -6.65 -22.57 22.47
C VAL A 49 -7.46 -21.37 22.88
N ASP A 50 -6.94 -20.61 23.83
CA ASP A 50 -7.69 -19.50 24.38
C ASP A 50 -8.00 -18.53 23.24
N ILE A 51 -9.10 -17.80 23.39
CA ILE A 51 -9.31 -16.57 22.63
C ILE A 51 -8.04 -15.76 22.91
N LEU A 52 -7.19 -15.53 21.90
CA LEU A 52 -5.93 -14.80 22.10
C LEU A 52 -6.33 -13.50 22.77
N ASP A 53 -5.79 -13.23 23.97
CA ASP A 53 -6.19 -12.05 24.70
C ASP A 53 -5.69 -10.85 23.91
N VAL A 54 -6.61 -10.19 23.19
CA VAL A 54 -6.31 -9.02 22.38
C VAL A 54 -5.88 -7.83 23.24
N ASN A 55 -5.89 -7.97 24.57
CA ASN A 55 -5.34 -7.03 25.55
C ASN A 55 -3.91 -7.41 26.01
N GLU A 56 -3.41 -8.61 25.70
CA GLU A 56 -2.03 -9.01 26.00
C GLU A 56 -1.06 -8.29 25.06
N PHE A 57 -0.22 -7.41 25.62
CA PHE A 57 0.90 -6.81 24.88
C PHE A 57 2.02 -7.83 24.70
N LYS A 58 1.96 -8.58 23.61
CA LYS A 58 2.97 -9.58 23.22
C LYS A 58 3.38 -9.47 21.74
N HIS A 59 4.42 -10.22 21.40
CA HIS A 59 4.81 -10.52 20.03
C HIS A 59 3.92 -11.62 19.46
N HIS A 60 3.35 -11.41 18.28
CA HIS A 60 2.46 -12.37 17.62
C HIS A 60 3.21 -13.11 16.51
N ASP A 61 3.27 -14.45 16.55
CA ASP A 61 3.77 -15.25 15.42
C ASP A 61 2.89 -15.10 14.16
N TYR A 62 3.28 -15.69 13.02
CA TYR A 62 2.49 -15.54 11.78
C TYR A 62 1.06 -16.09 11.88
N GLU A 63 0.83 -17.17 12.62
CA GLU A 63 -0.51 -17.75 12.82
C GLU A 63 -1.30 -16.95 13.86
N GLU A 64 -0.66 -16.46 14.92
CA GLU A 64 -1.28 -15.56 15.91
C GLU A 64 -1.70 -14.23 15.27
N LEU A 65 -0.84 -13.58 14.47
CA LEU A 65 -1.17 -12.38 13.69
C LEU A 65 -2.32 -12.67 12.71
N THR A 66 -2.26 -13.82 12.02
CA THR A 66 -3.30 -14.25 11.09
C THR A 66 -4.63 -14.52 11.81
N TRP A 67 -4.62 -14.93 13.07
CA TRP A 67 -5.80 -15.05 13.92
C TRP A 67 -6.31 -13.68 14.36
N PHE A 68 -5.44 -12.80 14.84
CA PHE A 68 -5.75 -11.46 15.35
C PHE A 68 -6.50 -10.64 14.29
N LEU A 69 -5.96 -10.59 13.06
CA LEU A 69 -6.61 -9.88 11.96
C LEU A 69 -7.98 -10.49 11.61
N LYS A 70 -8.11 -11.82 11.61
CA LYS A 70 -9.40 -12.49 11.37
C LYS A 70 -10.41 -12.30 12.50
N TYR A 71 -9.95 -12.10 13.73
CA TYR A 71 -10.80 -11.80 14.87
C TYR A 71 -11.40 -10.40 14.73
N PHE A 72 -10.58 -9.37 14.50
CA PHE A 72 -11.09 -8.01 14.29
C PHE A 72 -11.99 -7.91 13.04
N ALA A 73 -11.57 -8.49 11.92
CA ALA A 73 -12.37 -8.53 10.69
C ALA A 73 -13.72 -9.28 10.81
N LYS A 74 -13.86 -10.15 11.82
CA LYS A 74 -15.14 -10.82 12.14
C LYS A 74 -15.95 -10.07 13.20
N LYS A 75 -15.29 -9.34 14.10
CA LYS A 75 -15.91 -8.61 15.23
C LYS A 75 -16.45 -7.25 14.78
N TYR A 76 -15.86 -6.64 13.75
CA TYR A 76 -16.20 -5.32 13.22
C TYR A 76 -16.38 -5.35 11.68
N PRO A 77 -17.22 -6.25 11.14
CA PRO A 77 -17.31 -6.48 9.69
C PRO A 77 -17.81 -5.26 8.92
N ASP A 78 -18.63 -4.42 9.57
CA ASP A 78 -19.24 -3.24 8.96
C ASP A 78 -18.24 -2.10 8.72
N ILE A 79 -17.07 -2.14 9.39
CA ILE A 79 -16.00 -1.12 9.26
C ILE A 79 -14.62 -1.71 8.91
N THR A 80 -14.53 -3.00 8.55
CA THR A 80 -13.23 -3.62 8.23
C THR A 80 -13.27 -4.65 7.10
N ARG A 81 -12.18 -4.70 6.32
CA ARG A 81 -11.95 -5.73 5.28
C ARG A 81 -10.54 -6.30 5.38
N LEU A 82 -10.44 -7.59 5.72
CA LEU A 82 -9.18 -8.33 5.69
C LEU A 82 -8.94 -8.98 4.33
N TYR A 83 -7.94 -8.51 3.60
CA TYR A 83 -7.51 -9.04 2.31
C TYR A 83 -5.99 -9.30 2.30
N SER A 84 -5.45 -9.71 1.16
CA SER A 84 -4.03 -10.01 1.04
C SER A 84 -3.51 -9.67 -0.36
N ILE A 85 -2.46 -8.86 -0.40
CA ILE A 85 -1.84 -8.31 -1.61
C ILE A 85 -0.88 -9.29 -2.31
N GLY A 86 -0.60 -10.44 -1.69
CA GLY A 86 0.32 -11.42 -2.24
C GLY A 86 0.88 -12.38 -1.19
N TYR A 87 1.96 -13.07 -1.56
CA TYR A 87 2.62 -14.08 -0.74
C TYR A 87 4.13 -13.83 -0.66
N SER A 88 4.71 -14.08 0.51
CA SER A 88 6.15 -14.16 0.71
C SER A 88 6.77 -15.35 -0.05
N VAL A 89 8.10 -15.36 -0.14
CA VAL A 89 8.90 -16.48 -0.68
C VAL A 89 8.54 -17.84 -0.05
N GLN A 90 8.22 -17.91 1.24
CA GLN A 90 7.78 -19.14 1.93
C GLN A 90 6.26 -19.33 1.96
N ASN A 91 5.52 -18.63 1.10
CA ASN A 91 4.07 -18.75 0.92
C ASN A 91 3.25 -18.33 2.16
N ARG A 92 3.72 -17.33 2.92
CA ARG A 92 2.90 -16.62 3.92
C ARG A 92 2.16 -15.48 3.22
N LYS A 93 0.85 -15.33 3.47
CA LYS A 93 0.08 -14.18 2.97
C LYS A 93 0.59 -12.89 3.59
N LEU A 94 0.79 -11.87 2.75
CA LEU A 94 0.93 -10.48 3.19
C LEU A 94 -0.48 -9.94 3.44
N TRP A 95 -0.89 -9.91 4.70
CA TRP A 95 -2.24 -9.51 5.10
C TRP A 95 -2.35 -7.99 5.25
N VAL A 96 -3.43 -7.42 4.72
CA VAL A 96 -3.78 -6.01 4.91
C VAL A 96 -5.16 -5.94 5.55
N MET A 97 -5.27 -5.16 6.61
CA MET A 97 -6.56 -4.75 7.17
C MET A 97 -6.92 -3.38 6.62
N GLU A 98 -8.00 -3.30 5.88
CA GLU A 98 -8.67 -2.05 5.52
C GLU A 98 -9.68 -1.68 6.61
N ILE A 99 -9.77 -0.38 6.92
CA ILE A 99 -10.67 0.23 7.90
C ILE A 99 -11.23 1.53 7.28
N SER A 100 -12.56 1.58 7.13
CA SER A 100 -13.39 2.67 6.58
C SER A 100 -14.84 2.30 6.93
N ASP A 101 -15.81 3.22 6.90
CA ASP A 101 -17.23 2.87 7.05
C ASP A 101 -17.90 2.34 5.76
N ASN A 102 -17.16 2.24 4.65
CA ASN A 102 -17.59 1.51 3.44
C ASN A 102 -16.54 0.46 2.94
N PRO A 103 -16.18 -0.54 3.77
CA PRO A 103 -15.01 -1.39 3.55
C PRO A 103 -15.14 -2.29 2.31
N GLY A 104 -14.22 -2.10 1.36
CA GLY A 104 -14.13 -2.80 0.08
C GLY A 104 -14.40 -1.95 -1.15
N LYS A 105 -14.87 -0.72 -0.96
CA LYS A 105 -15.16 0.25 -2.02
C LYS A 105 -14.26 1.48 -1.86
N HIS A 106 -13.87 2.12 -2.96
CA HIS A 106 -13.37 3.51 -2.93
C HIS A 106 -14.57 4.47 -3.00
N GLU A 107 -14.62 5.46 -2.12
CA GLU A 107 -15.66 6.49 -2.09
C GLU A 107 -15.11 7.79 -2.70
N ALA A 108 -15.76 8.33 -3.73
CA ALA A 108 -15.21 9.46 -4.49
C ALA A 108 -14.99 10.71 -3.60
N GLY A 109 -13.74 11.09 -3.39
CA GLY A 109 -13.29 12.15 -2.47
C GLY A 109 -12.80 11.68 -1.08
N GLU A 110 -13.01 10.42 -0.69
CA GLU A 110 -12.42 9.80 0.50
C GLU A 110 -10.93 9.54 0.27
N ALA A 111 -10.07 10.06 1.16
CA ALA A 111 -8.63 9.94 0.99
C ALA A 111 -8.12 8.56 1.46
N GLU A 112 -7.25 7.92 0.68
CA GLU A 112 -6.65 6.63 1.08
C GLU A 112 -5.28 6.80 1.75
N VAL A 113 -5.13 6.21 2.94
CA VAL A 113 -3.92 6.20 3.76
C VAL A 113 -3.45 4.77 3.97
N LYS A 114 -2.13 4.54 4.01
CA LYS A 114 -1.58 3.23 4.39
C LYS A 114 -0.48 3.26 5.46
N TYR A 115 -0.37 2.16 6.19
CA TYR A 115 0.75 1.89 7.08
C TYR A 115 1.39 0.55 6.75
N ILE A 116 2.71 0.52 6.64
CA ILE A 116 3.47 -0.70 6.34
C ILE A 116 4.47 -0.96 7.47
N GLY A 117 4.35 -2.12 8.12
CA GLY A 117 5.26 -2.56 9.17
C GLY A 117 6.21 -3.65 8.71
N ASN A 118 7.38 -3.72 9.36
CA ASN A 118 8.17 -4.95 9.44
C ASN A 118 8.58 -5.49 8.04
N ILE A 119 8.97 -4.58 7.13
CA ILE A 119 9.69 -4.85 5.88
C ILE A 119 11.09 -5.44 6.17
N HIS A 120 11.72 -5.00 7.26
CA HIS A 120 12.80 -5.72 7.89
C HIS A 120 12.21 -6.65 8.96
N GLY A 121 12.35 -7.97 8.79
CA GLY A 121 11.61 -8.93 9.62
C GLY A 121 12.01 -8.92 11.11
N ASN A 122 13.25 -8.57 11.43
CA ASN A 122 13.72 -8.43 12.82
C ASN A 122 13.41 -7.07 13.46
N GLU A 123 12.79 -6.15 12.73
CA GLU A 123 12.28 -4.86 13.23
C GLU A 123 10.79 -5.07 13.55
N ALA A 124 10.56 -5.71 14.70
CA ALA A 124 9.28 -6.26 15.14
C ALA A 124 8.35 -5.23 15.77
N LEU A 125 8.88 -4.12 16.30
CA LEU A 125 8.07 -3.13 17.02
C LEU A 125 6.95 -2.54 16.14
N GLY A 126 7.27 -2.19 14.89
CA GLY A 126 6.27 -1.68 13.93
C GLY A 126 5.13 -2.66 13.64
N ARG A 127 5.39 -3.98 13.65
CA ARG A 127 4.35 -5.01 13.44
C ARG A 127 3.34 -4.99 14.57
N GLU A 128 3.82 -5.07 15.81
CA GLU A 128 2.93 -5.17 16.97
C GLU A 128 2.16 -3.85 17.20
N LEU A 129 2.79 -2.69 16.95
CA LEU A 129 2.13 -1.38 17.00
C LEU A 129 1.00 -1.26 15.97
N LEU A 130 1.14 -1.81 14.76
CA LEU A 130 0.07 -1.80 13.76
C LEU A 130 -1.08 -2.77 14.10
N LEU A 131 -0.83 -3.87 14.81
CA LEU A 131 -1.91 -4.69 15.37
C LEU A 131 -2.68 -3.93 16.46
N GLN A 132 -1.99 -3.19 17.32
CA GLN A 132 -2.64 -2.34 18.33
C GLN A 132 -3.38 -1.14 17.69
N LEU A 133 -2.89 -0.58 16.58
CA LEU A 133 -3.58 0.47 15.83
C LEU A 133 -4.89 -0.04 15.19
N ILE A 134 -4.88 -1.24 14.59
CA ILE A 134 -6.09 -1.90 14.09
C ILE A 134 -7.11 -2.10 15.22
N LYS A 135 -6.67 -2.65 16.36
CA LYS A 135 -7.53 -2.79 17.54
C LYS A 135 -8.10 -1.45 17.99
N TYR A 136 -7.27 -0.42 18.06
CA TYR A 136 -7.66 0.90 18.54
C TYR A 136 -8.75 1.54 17.69
N PHE A 137 -8.58 1.57 16.36
CA PHE A 137 -9.63 2.07 15.47
C PHE A 137 -10.93 1.27 15.63
N CYS A 138 -10.85 -0.07 15.62
CA CYS A 138 -12.02 -0.95 15.76
C CYS A 138 -12.77 -0.75 17.09
N GLU A 139 -12.06 -0.64 18.22
CA GLU A 139 -12.67 -0.56 19.55
C GLU A 139 -13.13 0.86 19.92
N ASN A 140 -12.65 1.89 19.23
CA ASN A 140 -13.01 3.28 19.52
C ASN A 140 -13.95 3.91 18.48
N TYR A 141 -14.22 3.26 17.34
CA TYR A 141 -15.13 3.78 16.30
C TYR A 141 -16.52 4.20 16.80
N GLU A 142 -17.13 3.48 17.76
CA GLU A 142 -18.42 3.87 18.37
C GLU A 142 -18.30 4.61 19.72
N ASN A 143 -17.07 4.81 20.22
CA ASN A 143 -16.81 5.33 21.58
C ASN A 143 -16.05 6.67 21.59
N ASP A 144 -15.38 7.03 20.49
CA ASP A 144 -14.54 8.22 20.34
C ASP A 144 -14.94 8.95 19.04
N PRO A 145 -15.59 10.14 19.12
CA PRO A 145 -16.03 10.87 17.94
C PRO A 145 -14.90 11.32 17.00
N GLU A 146 -13.68 11.52 17.50
CA GLU A 146 -12.53 11.91 16.66
C GLU A 146 -12.10 10.72 15.78
N ILE A 147 -12.06 9.53 16.38
CA ILE A 147 -11.78 8.27 15.68
C ILE A 147 -12.92 7.89 14.73
N LYS A 148 -14.18 8.12 15.14
CA LYS A 148 -15.33 7.90 14.26
C LYS A 148 -15.22 8.77 13.00
N ASN A 149 -15.10 10.09 13.17
CA ASN A 149 -14.95 11.02 12.05
C ASN A 149 -13.78 10.67 11.13
N LEU A 150 -12.62 10.28 11.70
CA LEU A 150 -11.44 9.91 10.91
C LEU A 150 -11.68 8.68 10.03
N VAL A 151 -12.34 7.64 10.55
CA VAL A 151 -12.69 6.41 9.80
C VAL A 151 -13.83 6.65 8.79
N GLN A 152 -14.71 7.63 9.02
CA GLN A 152 -15.76 8.04 8.07
C GLN A 152 -15.30 9.05 6.99
N GLN A 153 -14.00 9.40 6.96
CA GLN A 153 -13.41 10.36 6.01
C GLN A 153 -12.11 9.82 5.37
N THR A 154 -11.66 8.64 5.79
CA THR A 154 -10.37 8.07 5.40
C THR A 154 -10.47 6.56 5.24
N ARG A 155 -9.97 6.08 4.10
CA ARG A 155 -9.76 4.67 3.88
C ARG A 155 -8.38 4.28 4.38
N ILE A 156 -8.30 3.56 5.51
CA ILE A 156 -7.05 3.28 6.21
C ILE A 156 -6.63 1.82 5.98
N HIS A 157 -5.50 1.59 5.31
CA HIS A 157 -5.02 0.25 4.93
C HIS A 157 -3.72 -0.11 5.68
N ILE A 158 -3.79 -1.07 6.58
CA ILE A 158 -2.69 -1.43 7.50
C ILE A 158 -2.12 -2.81 7.13
N LEU A 159 -0.84 -2.85 6.74
CA LEU A 159 -0.02 -4.03 6.45
C LEU A 159 0.97 -4.26 7.60
N PRO A 160 0.67 -5.10 8.62
CA PRO A 160 1.52 -5.17 9.82
C PRO A 160 2.86 -5.91 9.58
N SER A 161 3.00 -6.68 8.51
CA SER A 161 4.24 -7.40 8.19
C SER A 161 4.38 -7.63 6.69
N MET A 162 5.23 -6.83 6.05
CA MET A 162 5.65 -7.05 4.66
C MET A 162 6.68 -8.19 4.54
N ASN A 163 7.46 -8.47 5.59
CA ASN A 163 8.46 -9.56 5.62
C ASN A 163 8.20 -10.58 6.76
N PRO A 164 7.08 -11.32 6.70
CA PRO A 164 6.76 -12.30 7.74
C PRO A 164 7.77 -13.46 7.76
N ASP A 165 8.43 -13.77 6.65
CA ASP A 165 9.47 -14.79 6.57
C ASP A 165 10.73 -14.42 7.38
N GLY A 166 11.12 -13.14 7.34
CA GLY A 166 12.20 -12.59 8.14
C GLY A 166 11.83 -12.55 9.63
N TYR A 167 10.59 -12.15 9.96
CA TYR A 167 10.09 -12.11 11.34
C TYR A 167 10.16 -13.49 12.00
N GLU A 168 9.72 -14.54 11.31
CA GLU A 168 9.70 -15.90 11.87
C GLU A 168 11.12 -16.45 12.11
N LEU A 169 12.11 -15.98 11.34
CA LEU A 169 13.52 -16.24 11.61
C LEU A 169 14.04 -15.43 12.81
N ALA A 170 13.62 -14.17 12.95
CA ALA A 170 14.00 -13.31 14.07
C ALA A 170 13.39 -13.79 15.41
N ALA A 171 12.10 -14.11 15.43
CA ALA A 171 11.39 -14.56 16.63
C ALA A 171 12.00 -15.85 17.24
N VAL A 172 12.54 -16.75 16.39
CA VAL A 172 13.16 -18.02 16.83
C VAL A 172 14.66 -17.90 17.08
N ARG A 173 15.40 -17.04 16.37
CA ARG A 173 16.89 -17.03 16.36
C ARG A 173 17.55 -15.67 16.46
N GLY A 174 16.78 -14.58 16.52
CA GLY A 174 17.26 -13.22 16.28
C GLY A 174 16.70 -12.13 17.19
N LYS A 175 16.04 -12.48 18.31
CA LYS A 175 15.65 -11.48 19.34
C LYS A 175 16.90 -10.71 19.81
N GLY A 176 16.93 -9.40 19.60
CA GLY A 176 18.10 -8.54 19.85
C GLY A 176 19.25 -8.65 18.82
N ASN A 177 19.09 -9.33 17.69
CA ASN A 177 20.13 -9.48 16.66
C ASN A 177 19.89 -8.55 15.46
N LYS A 178 20.92 -7.79 15.04
CA LYS A 178 20.81 -6.82 13.93
C LYS A 178 20.47 -7.42 12.55
N LEU A 179 20.85 -8.68 12.29
CA LEU A 179 20.88 -9.25 10.93
C LEU A 179 20.00 -10.49 10.77
N VAL A 180 19.82 -11.29 11.83
CA VAL A 180 19.03 -12.53 11.79
C VAL A 180 17.55 -12.19 11.66
N GLY A 181 17.03 -12.32 10.44
CA GLY A 181 15.64 -12.04 10.10
C GLY A 181 15.40 -10.66 9.44
N LYS A 182 16.42 -9.82 9.26
CA LYS A 182 16.25 -8.52 8.55
C LYS A 182 15.73 -8.71 7.13
N ARG A 183 16.39 -9.58 6.39
CA ARG A 183 16.15 -9.83 4.95
C ARG A 183 15.06 -10.88 4.73
N ASN A 184 14.50 -10.94 3.53
CA ASN A 184 13.51 -11.98 3.18
C ASN A 184 14.16 -13.38 3.12
N ALA A 185 13.36 -14.42 2.84
CA ALA A 185 13.87 -15.79 2.80
C ALA A 185 14.90 -16.08 1.70
N LEU A 186 15.02 -15.24 0.65
CA LEU A 186 16.11 -15.31 -0.34
C LEU A 186 17.34 -14.46 0.05
N ARG A 187 17.34 -13.88 1.26
CA ARG A 187 18.40 -13.01 1.81
C ARG A 187 18.58 -11.70 1.04
N VAL A 188 17.52 -11.23 0.39
CA VAL A 188 17.44 -9.89 -0.22
C VAL A 188 16.91 -8.90 0.81
N ASP A 189 17.53 -7.72 0.86
CA ASP A 189 17.08 -6.61 1.68
C ASP A 189 15.96 -5.88 0.94
N LEU A 190 14.74 -5.91 1.48
CA LEU A 190 13.56 -5.45 0.75
C LEU A 190 13.56 -3.92 0.58
N ASN A 191 14.03 -3.16 1.59
CA ASN A 191 14.20 -1.72 1.50
C ASN A 191 15.52 -1.32 0.78
N ARG A 192 15.89 -2.09 -0.26
CA ARG A 192 16.99 -1.87 -1.24
C ARG A 192 16.65 -2.53 -2.60
N ASN A 193 15.38 -2.84 -2.86
CA ASN A 193 14.93 -3.72 -3.94
C ASN A 193 13.73 -3.19 -4.74
N PHE A 194 13.21 -2.02 -4.38
CA PHE A 194 12.34 -1.26 -5.28
C PHE A 194 13.16 -0.66 -6.45
N PRO A 195 12.52 -0.31 -7.57
CA PRO A 195 13.09 0.61 -8.55
C PRO A 195 13.54 1.92 -7.90
N ASP A 196 14.53 2.56 -8.51
CA ASP A 196 15.24 3.73 -7.96
C ASP A 196 15.39 4.80 -9.04
N GLN A 197 15.41 6.07 -8.63
CA GLN A 197 15.38 7.23 -9.53
C GLN A 197 16.75 7.65 -10.07
N PHE A 198 17.86 7.28 -9.41
CA PHE A 198 19.21 7.69 -9.79
C PHE A 198 20.10 6.50 -10.21
N PHE A 199 19.84 5.30 -9.69
CA PHE A 199 20.72 4.14 -9.84
C PHE A 199 20.00 2.86 -10.30
N PRO A 200 20.64 1.99 -11.11
CA PRO A 200 20.08 0.69 -11.43
C PRO A 200 20.11 -0.25 -10.20
N SER A 201 19.03 -1.03 -10.00
CA SER A 201 18.94 -1.99 -8.88
C SER A 201 20.16 -2.91 -8.77
N THR A 202 20.79 -2.91 -7.61
CA THR A 202 21.95 -3.77 -7.27
C THR A 202 21.56 -5.06 -6.57
N THR A 203 20.31 -5.20 -6.12
CA THR A 203 19.79 -6.38 -5.40
C THR A 203 19.14 -7.41 -6.32
N GLY A 204 19.07 -7.14 -7.62
CA GLY A 204 18.42 -7.98 -8.62
C GLY A 204 16.95 -7.61 -8.85
N PRO A 205 16.13 -8.50 -9.42
CA PRO A 205 14.73 -8.20 -9.69
C PRO A 205 13.93 -8.03 -8.39
N PRO A 206 12.81 -7.27 -8.43
CA PRO A 206 11.85 -7.17 -7.33
C PRO A 206 11.48 -8.54 -6.76
N GLN A 207 11.56 -8.68 -5.44
CA GLN A 207 11.14 -9.89 -4.71
C GLN A 207 9.62 -10.08 -4.74
N PRO A 208 9.08 -11.27 -4.40
CA PRO A 208 7.63 -11.47 -4.29
C PRO A 208 6.97 -10.46 -3.34
N GLU A 209 7.63 -10.14 -2.23
CA GLU A 209 7.14 -9.16 -1.26
C GLU A 209 7.12 -7.73 -1.82
N VAL A 210 8.17 -7.34 -2.56
CA VAL A 210 8.26 -6.02 -3.20
C VAL A 210 7.25 -5.88 -4.33
N ARG A 211 7.06 -6.89 -5.19
CA ARG A 211 6.05 -6.86 -6.26
C ARG A 211 4.65 -6.70 -5.70
N ALA A 212 4.30 -7.47 -4.67
CA ALA A 212 2.99 -7.36 -4.02
C ALA A 212 2.71 -5.93 -3.53
N VAL A 213 3.71 -5.23 -2.99
CA VAL A 213 3.57 -3.82 -2.58
C VAL A 213 3.59 -2.85 -3.78
N MET A 214 4.45 -3.05 -4.77
CA MET A 214 4.48 -2.24 -5.99
C MET A 214 3.17 -2.29 -6.78
N ASP A 215 2.51 -3.45 -6.83
CA ASP A 215 1.25 -3.62 -7.54
C ASP A 215 0.07 -3.12 -6.69
N TRP A 216 0.12 -3.30 -5.36
CA TRP A 216 -0.84 -2.72 -4.42
C TRP A 216 -0.83 -1.18 -4.41
N ILE A 217 0.35 -0.54 -4.52
CA ILE A 217 0.50 0.93 -4.65
C ILE A 217 -0.21 1.49 -5.90
N LYS A 218 -0.47 0.66 -6.92
CA LYS A 218 -1.20 1.03 -8.14
C LYS A 218 -2.69 0.64 -8.10
N GLU A 219 -3.10 -0.22 -7.17
CA GLU A 219 -4.48 -0.72 -7.07
C GLU A 219 -5.41 0.34 -6.44
N TYR A 220 -4.85 1.17 -5.55
CA TYR A 220 -5.56 2.15 -4.72
C TYR A 220 -4.91 3.55 -4.83
N PRO A 221 -5.70 4.65 -4.79
CA PRO A 221 -5.20 6.02 -4.90
C PRO A 221 -4.61 6.54 -3.58
N PHE A 222 -3.55 5.88 -3.07
CA PHE A 222 -2.93 6.26 -1.82
C PHE A 222 -2.35 7.68 -1.85
N VAL A 223 -2.71 8.49 -0.87
CA VAL A 223 -2.30 9.89 -0.71
C VAL A 223 -1.15 10.01 0.29
N LEU A 224 -1.25 9.30 1.42
CA LEU A 224 -0.29 9.36 2.54
C LEU A 224 0.09 7.95 3.01
N SER A 225 1.35 7.78 3.40
CA SER A 225 1.88 6.50 3.89
C SER A 225 2.93 6.69 4.99
N ALA A 226 3.13 5.66 5.82
CA ALA A 226 4.37 5.52 6.56
C ALA A 226 4.87 4.06 6.66
N SER A 227 6.19 3.90 6.52
CA SER A 227 6.92 2.65 6.74
C SER A 227 7.49 2.61 8.17
N LEU A 228 7.15 1.60 8.95
CA LEU A 228 7.50 1.48 10.38
C LEU A 228 8.71 0.56 10.58
N HIS A 229 9.77 1.13 11.13
CA HIS A 229 11.12 0.59 11.25
C HIS A 229 11.65 0.63 12.70
N SER A 230 12.83 0.04 12.95
CA SER A 230 13.48 0.09 14.26
C SER A 230 15.00 -0.05 14.19
N GLY A 231 15.70 0.66 15.07
CA GLY A 231 17.15 0.80 15.04
C GLY A 231 17.67 2.20 15.40
N ALA A 232 16.83 3.22 15.24
CA ALA A 232 17.04 4.59 15.74
C ALA A 232 15.73 5.12 16.39
N LEU A 233 15.66 6.42 16.70
CA LEU A 233 14.41 7.08 17.11
C LEU A 233 14.27 8.44 16.38
N VAL A 234 13.63 8.45 15.22
CA VAL A 234 13.55 9.61 14.31
C VAL A 234 12.48 9.39 13.24
N ALA A 235 11.82 10.46 12.79
CA ALA A 235 11.01 10.45 11.57
C ALA A 235 11.85 10.89 10.36
N LEU A 236 12.15 9.95 9.47
CA LEU A 236 12.84 10.18 8.21
C LEU A 236 11.86 10.71 7.17
N TYR A 237 12.37 11.44 6.18
CA TYR A 237 11.59 11.81 5.00
C TYR A 237 12.46 11.87 3.72
N PRO A 238 11.83 11.73 2.54
CA PRO A 238 12.49 11.78 1.23
C PRO A 238 13.40 12.99 0.96
N TYR A 239 14.34 12.89 0.02
CA TYR A 239 14.79 11.64 -0.60
C TYR A 239 15.70 10.83 0.33
N ASP A 240 15.60 9.51 0.23
CA ASP A 240 16.43 8.52 0.92
C ASP A 240 17.84 8.42 0.32
N ASP A 241 18.03 8.80 -0.94
CA ASP A 241 19.34 8.94 -1.57
C ASP A 241 19.51 10.23 -2.39
N SER A 242 20.63 10.34 -3.13
CA SER A 242 20.99 11.56 -3.85
C SER A 242 21.66 11.26 -5.19
N PRO A 243 21.61 12.18 -6.18
CA PRO A 243 22.25 11.99 -7.49
C PRO A 243 23.77 11.75 -7.47
N SER A 244 24.43 12.01 -6.34
CA SER A 244 25.87 11.72 -6.14
C SER A 244 26.15 10.35 -5.52
N GLY A 245 25.12 9.67 -5.01
CA GLY A 245 25.22 8.44 -4.22
C GLY A 245 25.86 8.64 -2.83
N GLN A 246 26.01 9.90 -2.39
CA GLN A 246 26.63 10.25 -1.12
C GLN A 246 25.57 10.58 -0.06
N SER A 247 25.94 10.44 1.21
CA SER A 247 25.09 10.92 2.31
C SER A 247 25.20 12.45 2.40
N GLN A 248 24.17 13.12 1.91
CA GLN A 248 24.03 14.57 1.82
C GLN A 248 22.54 14.91 1.73
N TYR A 249 22.16 16.14 2.09
CA TYR A 249 20.77 16.58 1.94
C TYR A 249 20.29 16.47 0.49
N SER A 250 19.13 15.83 0.30
CA SER A 250 18.53 15.53 -0.99
C SER A 250 17.05 15.89 -0.96
N ALA A 251 16.75 17.17 -1.21
CA ALA A 251 15.40 17.70 -1.10
C ALA A 251 14.49 17.19 -2.23
N THR A 252 13.25 16.84 -1.89
CA THR A 252 12.19 16.68 -2.90
C THR A 252 11.63 18.05 -3.31
N PRO A 253 10.84 18.12 -4.39
CA PRO A 253 9.98 19.28 -4.67
C PRO A 253 9.03 19.68 -3.52
N ASP A 254 8.74 18.78 -2.57
CA ASP A 254 7.79 18.97 -1.46
C ASP A 254 8.43 18.77 -0.08
N ASP A 255 9.69 19.17 0.05
CA ASP A 255 10.50 19.11 1.29
C ASP A 255 9.80 19.72 2.52
N ASP A 256 9.06 20.82 2.33
CA ASP A 256 8.28 21.49 3.38
C ASP A 256 7.07 20.67 3.85
N VAL A 257 6.35 20.03 2.93
CA VAL A 257 5.26 19.10 3.23
C VAL A 257 5.81 17.89 3.99
N PHE A 258 6.86 17.28 3.48
CA PHE A 258 7.51 16.14 4.13
C PHE A 258 8.05 16.45 5.53
N ARG A 259 8.67 17.61 5.71
CA ARG A 259 9.13 18.08 7.03
C ARG A 259 8.00 18.40 7.98
N ARG A 260 6.80 18.77 7.48
CA ARG A 260 5.58 18.86 8.29
C ARG A 260 5.07 17.47 8.71
N LEU A 261 5.00 16.51 7.78
CA LEU A 261 4.54 15.14 8.06
C LEU A 261 5.43 14.47 9.12
N ALA A 262 6.76 14.53 8.94
CA ALA A 262 7.72 14.01 9.90
C ALA A 262 7.63 14.70 11.28
N LYS A 263 7.43 16.02 11.32
CA LYS A 263 7.25 16.77 12.58
C LYS A 263 5.97 16.46 13.31
N THR A 264 4.87 16.22 12.58
CA THR A 264 3.61 15.79 13.19
C THR A 264 3.84 14.55 14.03
N TYR A 265 4.55 13.56 13.48
CA TYR A 265 4.89 12.34 14.22
C TYR A 265 5.86 12.60 15.37
N SER A 266 6.97 13.31 15.13
CA SER A 266 8.03 13.47 16.14
C SER A 266 7.60 14.33 17.34
N GLN A 267 6.75 15.34 17.11
CA GLN A 267 6.23 16.24 18.14
C GLN A 267 5.08 15.59 18.94
N ALA A 268 4.28 14.74 18.31
CA ALA A 268 3.26 13.93 18.99
C ALA A 268 3.87 12.81 19.85
N HIS A 269 5.02 12.25 19.46
CA HIS A 269 5.73 11.24 20.22
C HIS A 269 6.46 11.86 21.45
N PRO A 270 6.25 11.37 22.69
CA PRO A 270 6.69 12.04 23.93
C PRO A 270 8.17 12.40 24.05
N VAL A 271 9.06 11.72 23.30
CA VAL A 271 10.52 11.90 23.41
C VAL A 271 11.26 11.98 22.07
N MET A 272 10.59 11.96 20.91
CA MET A 272 11.31 11.95 19.61
C MET A 272 11.78 13.35 19.21
N HIS A 273 10.93 14.37 19.37
CA HIS A 273 11.26 15.78 19.09
C HIS A 273 12.32 16.41 20.02
N LEU A 274 12.75 15.72 21.08
CA LEU A 274 13.69 16.28 22.06
C LEU A 274 15.07 16.45 21.42
N ALA A 275 15.72 17.59 21.62
CA ALA A 275 17.05 17.87 21.05
C ALA A 275 18.15 16.89 21.53
N ASN A 276 17.99 16.34 22.74
CA ASN A 276 18.83 15.29 23.32
C ASN A 276 17.92 14.20 23.91
N PRO A 277 17.41 13.26 23.09
CA PRO A 277 16.69 12.10 23.60
C PRO A 277 17.68 11.15 24.28
N LYS A 278 17.22 10.22 25.13
CA LYS A 278 18.13 9.19 25.68
C LYS A 278 18.53 8.21 24.59
N TRP A 279 19.72 8.39 24.03
CA TRP A 279 20.27 7.53 22.99
C TRP A 279 20.66 6.15 23.54
N ASN A 280 19.67 5.26 23.61
CA ASN A 280 19.86 3.88 24.06
C ASN A 280 20.38 2.95 22.94
N CYS A 281 20.72 3.48 21.75
CA CYS A 281 21.14 2.67 20.61
C CYS A 281 22.62 2.33 20.74
N THR A 282 22.95 1.39 21.63
CA THR A 282 24.31 0.94 21.97
C THR A 282 25.13 0.40 20.78
N ASP A 283 24.49 0.26 19.61
CA ASP A 283 24.98 -0.42 18.44
C ASP A 283 25.18 0.51 17.22
N GLN A 284 24.84 1.80 17.36
CA GLN A 284 25.11 2.88 16.42
C GLN A 284 25.94 3.98 17.12
N LYS A 285 26.33 5.03 16.38
CA LYS A 285 26.86 6.25 17.01
C LYS A 285 25.71 7.01 17.68
N GLU A 286 26.00 7.86 18.65
CA GLU A 286 25.03 8.84 19.14
C GLU A 286 24.77 9.88 18.04
N GLU A 287 23.51 10.04 17.66
CA GLU A 287 23.07 10.96 16.60
C GLU A 287 21.98 11.90 17.14
N HIS A 288 22.06 13.19 16.75
CA HIS A 288 21.19 14.25 17.24
C HIS A 288 20.30 14.77 16.11
N PHE A 289 19.07 14.27 16.04
CA PHE A 289 18.09 14.67 15.04
C PHE A 289 17.31 15.91 15.52
N ILE A 290 17.53 17.05 14.87
CA ILE A 290 16.86 18.31 15.21
C ILE A 290 15.36 18.16 14.97
N ASP A 291 14.55 18.58 15.95
CA ASP A 291 13.10 18.36 16.01
C ASP A 291 12.66 16.89 15.88
N GLY A 292 13.56 15.92 16.08
CA GLY A 292 13.29 14.49 15.92
C GLY A 292 13.06 14.03 14.48
N ILE A 293 13.52 14.80 13.48
CA ILE A 293 13.36 14.50 12.05
C ILE A 293 14.71 14.43 11.31
N THR A 294 14.76 13.75 10.17
CA THR A 294 15.92 13.82 9.26
C THR A 294 15.55 13.56 7.80
N ASN A 295 16.25 14.19 6.85
CA ASN A 295 16.19 13.78 5.45
C ASN A 295 16.98 12.46 5.30
N GLY A 296 16.41 11.45 4.65
CA GLY A 296 16.98 10.10 4.59
C GLY A 296 18.41 10.08 4.03
N ALA A 297 18.62 10.72 2.88
CA ALA A 297 19.94 10.87 2.26
C ALA A 297 20.94 11.63 3.15
N SER A 298 20.46 12.64 3.91
CA SER A 298 21.30 13.38 4.86
C SER A 298 21.76 12.55 6.05
N TRP A 299 21.06 11.47 6.40
CA TRP A 299 21.48 10.52 7.43
C TRP A 299 22.34 9.40 6.84
N SER A 300 21.77 8.61 5.91
CA SER A 300 22.45 7.47 5.31
C SER A 300 21.85 7.11 3.96
N SER A 301 22.52 7.51 2.88
CA SER A 301 22.09 7.30 1.48
C SER A 301 21.62 5.86 1.20
N LEU A 302 20.39 5.74 0.71
CA LEU A 302 19.59 4.52 0.62
C LEU A 302 18.91 4.42 -0.75
N SER A 303 19.56 3.77 -1.71
CA SER A 303 18.95 3.50 -3.03
C SER A 303 18.09 2.24 -3.04
N GLY A 304 17.04 2.24 -3.86
CA GLY A 304 16.02 1.18 -3.98
C GLY A 304 15.06 1.08 -2.79
N GLY A 305 14.81 2.21 -2.12
CA GLY A 305 13.92 2.32 -0.97
C GLY A 305 12.43 2.33 -1.34
N MET A 306 11.59 1.85 -0.42
CA MET A 306 10.12 1.87 -0.58
C MET A 306 9.54 3.29 -0.48
N GLN A 307 10.12 4.11 0.40
CA GLN A 307 9.68 5.47 0.69
C GLN A 307 9.72 6.35 -0.56
N ASP A 308 10.89 6.41 -1.21
CA ASP A 308 11.09 7.18 -2.44
C ASP A 308 10.34 6.56 -3.63
N TYR A 309 10.20 5.22 -3.67
CA TYR A 309 9.39 4.55 -4.71
C TYR A 309 7.93 5.01 -4.70
N ASN A 310 7.31 5.20 -3.52
CA ASN A 310 5.95 5.73 -3.41
C ASN A 310 5.84 7.10 -4.09
N TYR A 311 6.72 8.05 -3.73
CA TYR A 311 6.66 9.43 -4.21
C TYR A 311 7.08 9.60 -5.68
N VAL A 312 7.97 8.75 -6.20
CA VAL A 312 8.44 8.81 -7.60
C VAL A 312 7.49 8.07 -8.57
N HIS A 313 6.73 7.08 -8.10
CA HIS A 313 5.90 6.22 -8.96
C HIS A 313 4.39 6.19 -8.61
N SER A 314 3.92 7.05 -7.71
CA SER A 314 2.51 7.23 -7.39
C SER A 314 2.24 8.63 -6.81
N ASN A 315 0.98 8.95 -6.52
CA ASN A 315 0.61 10.19 -5.81
C ASN A 315 0.94 10.14 -4.29
N CYS A 316 1.52 9.04 -3.79
CA CYS A 316 1.61 8.78 -2.36
C CYS A 316 2.87 9.36 -1.71
N PHE A 317 2.66 10.19 -0.68
CA PHE A 317 3.71 10.72 0.18
C PHE A 317 4.02 9.70 1.29
N GLU A 318 5.16 9.01 1.24
CA GLU A 318 5.60 8.08 2.30
C GLU A 318 6.72 8.68 3.16
N ILE A 319 6.65 8.48 4.48
CA ILE A 319 7.74 8.76 5.42
C ILE A 319 8.17 7.49 6.17
N THR A 320 9.44 7.39 6.56
CA THR A 320 9.96 6.26 7.33
C THR A 320 10.08 6.60 8.81
N LEU A 321 9.51 5.77 9.68
CA LEU A 321 9.44 6.00 11.11
C LEU A 321 10.35 5.01 11.85
N GLU A 322 11.46 5.49 12.37
CA GLU A 322 12.34 4.73 13.28
C GLU A 322 11.80 4.88 14.71
N LEU A 323 11.23 3.80 15.25
CA LEU A 323 10.37 3.83 16.45
C LEU A 323 11.09 3.54 17.77
N GLY A 324 12.38 3.22 17.71
CA GLY A 324 13.18 2.85 18.88
C GLY A 324 14.41 2.03 18.53
N CYS A 325 15.44 2.14 19.39
CA CYS A 325 16.73 1.48 19.21
C CYS A 325 16.67 -0.06 19.19
N ASP A 326 15.83 -0.66 20.05
CA ASP A 326 15.67 -2.12 20.04
C ASP A 326 14.74 -2.52 18.90
N ARG A 327 15.25 -3.38 18.04
CA ARG A 327 14.54 -3.90 16.86
C ARG A 327 13.54 -4.99 17.26
N PHE A 328 13.81 -5.69 18.35
CA PHE A 328 12.97 -6.78 18.87
C PHE A 328 12.85 -6.67 20.40
N PRO A 329 12.19 -5.60 20.92
CA PRO A 329 12.03 -5.35 22.36
C PRO A 329 11.25 -6.47 23.05
N LYS A 330 11.25 -6.54 24.38
CA LYS A 330 10.50 -7.57 25.11
C LYS A 330 9.00 -7.27 25.03
N GLY A 331 8.16 -8.31 25.14
CA GLY A 331 6.70 -8.15 25.16
C GLY A 331 6.23 -7.15 26.23
N THR A 332 6.85 -7.23 27.42
CA THR A 332 6.66 -6.31 28.56
C THR A 332 6.97 -4.84 28.30
N GLU A 333 7.56 -4.50 27.15
CA GLU A 333 7.90 -3.12 26.75
C GLU A 333 6.93 -2.60 25.67
N LEU A 334 6.20 -3.48 24.97
CA LEU A 334 5.30 -3.12 23.86
C LEU A 334 4.14 -2.22 24.29
N GLU A 335 3.61 -2.39 25.50
CA GLU A 335 2.57 -1.51 26.05
C GLU A 335 3.05 -0.07 26.16
N LYS A 336 4.30 0.14 26.62
CA LYS A 336 4.87 1.49 26.73
C LYS A 336 5.04 2.10 25.34
N TYR A 337 5.64 1.36 24.40
CA TYR A 337 5.81 1.84 23.03
C TYR A 337 4.47 2.17 22.36
N TRP A 338 3.41 1.39 22.63
CA TRP A 338 2.07 1.70 22.14
C TRP A 338 1.57 3.03 22.69
N HIS A 339 1.67 3.28 24.00
CA HIS A 339 1.27 4.56 24.58
C HIS A 339 2.13 5.74 24.08
N ASP A 340 3.42 5.53 23.82
CA ASP A 340 4.30 6.55 23.24
C ASP A 340 3.93 6.90 21.78
N ASN A 341 3.47 5.91 20.98
CA ASN A 341 3.29 6.07 19.53
C ASN A 341 1.83 6.22 19.07
N LYS A 342 0.84 5.79 19.87
CA LYS A 342 -0.59 5.83 19.52
C LYS A 342 -1.02 7.19 19.01
N LYS A 343 -0.71 8.24 19.75
CA LYS A 343 -1.09 9.62 19.41
C LYS A 343 -0.47 10.04 18.07
N ALA A 344 0.82 9.78 17.88
CA ALA A 344 1.56 10.16 16.69
C ALA A 344 1.05 9.45 15.42
N LEU A 345 0.60 8.19 15.53
CA LEU A 345 -0.03 7.47 14.43
C LEU A 345 -1.38 8.08 14.03
N VAL A 346 -2.21 8.48 15.00
CA VAL A 346 -3.52 9.13 14.72
C VAL A 346 -3.33 10.53 14.12
N GLU A 347 -2.51 11.40 14.73
CA GLU A 347 -2.27 12.76 14.22
C GLU A 347 -1.55 12.75 12.85
N LEU A 348 -0.74 11.73 12.55
CA LEU A 348 -0.18 11.52 11.21
C LEU A 348 -1.25 11.10 10.20
N THR A 349 -2.15 10.16 10.55
CA THR A 349 -3.27 9.74 9.68
C THR A 349 -4.11 10.94 9.28
N GLN A 350 -4.44 11.81 10.24
CA GLN A 350 -5.16 13.07 10.03
C GLN A 350 -4.47 14.04 9.06
N GLN A 351 -3.17 13.92 8.79
CA GLN A 351 -2.50 14.84 7.86
C GLN A 351 -2.98 14.69 6.40
N VAL A 352 -3.63 13.57 6.06
CA VAL A 352 -4.14 13.33 4.70
C VAL A 352 -5.19 14.34 4.26
N HIS A 353 -5.87 15.00 5.20
CA HIS A 353 -6.92 15.98 4.92
C HIS A 353 -6.41 17.42 4.73
N TYR A 354 -5.09 17.68 4.80
CA TYR A 354 -4.54 19.02 4.57
C TYR A 354 -4.05 19.24 3.14
N GLY A 355 -4.04 20.51 2.72
CA GLY A 355 -3.69 20.90 1.37
C GLY A 355 -4.94 21.10 0.52
N VAL A 356 -4.90 20.63 -0.73
CA VAL A 356 -6.02 20.71 -1.67
C VAL A 356 -6.54 19.33 -2.01
N SER A 357 -7.84 19.18 -2.10
CA SER A 357 -8.51 18.02 -2.70
C SER A 357 -9.60 18.51 -3.66
N GLY A 358 -10.24 17.61 -4.40
CA GLY A 358 -11.38 17.96 -5.25
C GLY A 358 -11.48 17.08 -6.48
N PHE A 359 -12.23 17.55 -7.47
CA PHE A 359 -12.56 16.81 -8.69
C PHE A 359 -12.11 17.55 -9.95
N VAL A 360 -11.56 16.82 -10.92
CA VAL A 360 -11.38 17.24 -12.31
C VAL A 360 -12.49 16.60 -13.15
N LYS A 361 -13.26 17.44 -13.85
CA LYS A 361 -14.42 17.03 -14.64
C LYS A 361 -14.43 17.74 -15.99
N ASN A 362 -15.20 17.22 -16.95
CA ASN A 362 -15.51 17.96 -18.19
C ASN A 362 -16.74 18.88 -18.01
N ILE A 363 -17.10 19.64 -19.05
CA ILE A 363 -18.26 20.55 -19.03
C ILE A 363 -19.62 19.83 -18.97
N GLN A 364 -19.67 18.52 -19.26
CA GLN A 364 -20.82 17.65 -19.09
C GLN A 364 -20.97 17.15 -17.64
N GLY A 365 -19.97 17.39 -16.78
CA GLY A 365 -19.94 16.94 -15.38
C GLY A 365 -19.40 15.51 -15.19
N GLU A 366 -18.91 14.89 -16.26
CA GLU A 366 -18.30 13.56 -16.23
C GLU A 366 -16.89 13.65 -15.61
N PRO A 367 -16.45 12.64 -14.84
CA PRO A 367 -15.12 12.62 -14.24
C PRO A 367 -14.02 12.44 -15.29
N LEU A 368 -12.89 13.11 -15.09
CA LEU A 368 -11.68 12.93 -15.90
C LEU A 368 -10.61 12.26 -15.03
N SER A 369 -10.41 10.95 -15.21
CA SER A 369 -9.30 10.22 -14.58
C SER A 369 -7.96 10.55 -15.23
N ASP A 370 -6.87 10.32 -14.50
CA ASP A 370 -5.49 10.48 -14.98
C ASP A 370 -5.14 11.92 -15.42
N ALA A 371 -6.03 12.88 -15.15
CA ALA A 371 -5.77 14.31 -15.31
C ALA A 371 -4.68 14.74 -14.31
N THR A 372 -3.71 15.52 -14.79
CA THR A 372 -2.55 15.98 -14.00
C THR A 372 -2.87 17.30 -13.29
N ILE A 373 -2.67 17.33 -11.98
CA ILE A 373 -2.75 18.50 -11.11
C ILE A 373 -1.32 18.95 -10.77
N SER A 374 -0.92 20.05 -11.40
CA SER A 374 0.38 20.71 -11.22
C SER A 374 0.26 21.89 -10.25
N VAL A 375 1.32 22.13 -9.48
CA VAL A 375 1.45 23.31 -8.60
C VAL A 375 2.69 24.09 -9.04
N ALA A 376 2.57 25.38 -9.34
CA ALA A 376 3.55 26.12 -10.15
C ALA A 376 4.96 26.26 -9.52
N ASP A 377 5.11 26.17 -8.19
CA ASP A 377 6.40 26.16 -7.50
C ASP A 377 7.00 24.74 -7.32
N ARG A 378 6.25 23.69 -7.71
CA ARG A 378 6.61 22.28 -7.55
C ARG A 378 6.98 21.65 -8.89
N ARG A 379 7.85 20.65 -8.83
CA ARG A 379 8.25 19.79 -9.97
C ARG A 379 7.96 18.32 -9.66
N HIS A 380 6.78 18.09 -9.11
CA HIS A 380 6.18 16.79 -8.83
C HIS A 380 4.67 17.02 -8.86
N ASP A 381 4.00 16.48 -9.87
CA ASP A 381 2.55 16.59 -10.06
C ASP A 381 1.82 15.40 -9.41
N VAL A 382 0.51 15.51 -9.21
CA VAL A 382 -0.34 14.35 -8.86
C VAL A 382 -1.40 14.13 -9.93
N THR A 383 -1.95 12.92 -10.00
CA THR A 383 -3.05 12.57 -10.92
C THR A 383 -4.39 12.46 -10.18
N SER A 384 -5.48 12.65 -10.92
CA SER A 384 -6.82 12.28 -10.50
C SER A 384 -7.11 10.79 -10.66
N SER A 385 -7.99 10.28 -9.82
CA SER A 385 -8.41 8.89 -9.74
C SER A 385 -9.62 8.63 -10.66
N LYS A 386 -10.20 7.43 -10.60
CA LYS A 386 -11.25 6.98 -11.52
C LYS A 386 -12.52 7.84 -11.50
N ASP A 387 -12.86 8.42 -10.35
CA ASP A 387 -14.02 9.29 -10.17
C ASP A 387 -13.66 10.78 -10.38
N GLY A 388 -12.49 11.05 -10.97
CA GLY A 388 -11.95 12.38 -11.27
C GLY A 388 -11.35 13.08 -10.04
N ASP A 389 -11.33 12.43 -8.90
CA ASP A 389 -10.93 12.94 -7.60
C ASP A 389 -9.42 12.87 -7.35
N PHE A 390 -8.90 13.92 -6.72
CA PHE A 390 -7.48 14.09 -6.43
C PHE A 390 -7.26 14.66 -5.03
N TRP A 391 -6.06 14.42 -4.49
CA TRP A 391 -5.56 15.02 -3.26
C TRP A 391 -4.11 15.46 -3.47
N ARG A 392 -3.79 16.66 -3.02
CA ARG A 392 -2.49 17.31 -3.15
C ARG A 392 -2.12 17.91 -1.79
N LEU A 393 -1.31 17.17 -1.04
CA LEU A 393 -0.81 17.61 0.27
C LEU A 393 0.05 18.87 0.10
N LEU A 394 -0.26 19.91 0.86
CA LEU A 394 0.43 21.21 0.84
C LEU A 394 0.50 21.80 2.26
N VAL A 395 1.48 22.68 2.47
CA VAL A 395 1.56 23.52 3.69
C VAL A 395 0.69 24.78 3.53
N PRO A 396 0.46 25.57 4.59
CA PRO A 396 -0.23 26.86 4.46
C PRO A 396 0.55 27.83 3.57
N GLY A 397 -0.11 28.44 2.60
CA GLY A 397 0.51 29.25 1.56
C GLY A 397 -0.45 29.64 0.44
N SER A 398 0.09 30.36 -0.55
CA SER A 398 -0.63 30.86 -1.72
C SER A 398 -0.12 30.14 -2.96
N TYR A 399 -0.97 29.35 -3.62
CA TYR A 399 -0.57 28.44 -4.69
C TYR A 399 -1.27 28.74 -6.02
N GLU A 400 -0.53 28.62 -7.12
CA GLU A 400 -1.10 28.57 -8.47
C GLU A 400 -1.16 27.09 -8.89
N ILE A 401 -2.38 26.58 -9.05
CA ILE A 401 -2.66 25.16 -9.28
C ILE A 401 -3.35 25.00 -10.64
N THR A 402 -2.82 24.15 -11.50
CA THR A 402 -3.33 23.90 -12.86
C THR A 402 -3.73 22.44 -13.01
N ALA A 403 -4.97 22.19 -13.41
CA ALA A 403 -5.42 20.88 -13.86
C ALA A 403 -5.34 20.79 -15.40
N THR A 404 -4.86 19.65 -15.90
CA THR A 404 -4.73 19.36 -17.34
C THR A 404 -5.16 17.92 -17.63
N ALA A 405 -5.72 17.66 -18.81
CA ALA A 405 -6.06 16.30 -19.27
C ALA A 405 -5.86 16.18 -20.79
N GLN A 406 -5.60 14.97 -21.29
CA GLN A 406 -5.42 14.76 -22.73
C GLN A 406 -6.71 15.10 -23.48
N GLY A 407 -6.62 15.98 -24.50
CA GLY A 407 -7.79 16.45 -25.25
C GLY A 407 -8.55 17.60 -24.57
N TYR A 408 -8.04 18.17 -23.47
CA TYR A 408 -8.69 19.26 -22.74
C TYR A 408 -7.77 20.48 -22.58
N GLN A 409 -8.38 21.67 -22.56
CA GLN A 409 -7.71 22.93 -22.25
C GLN A 409 -7.35 22.98 -20.76
N PRO A 410 -6.10 23.34 -20.39
CA PRO A 410 -5.71 23.58 -19.01
C PRO A 410 -6.60 24.60 -18.29
N GLN A 411 -6.90 24.35 -17.01
CA GLN A 411 -7.52 25.34 -16.14
C GLN A 411 -6.62 25.61 -14.92
N THR A 412 -6.25 26.86 -14.71
CA THR A 412 -5.47 27.32 -13.56
C THR A 412 -6.35 28.04 -12.54
N GLN A 413 -6.09 27.83 -11.26
CA GLN A 413 -6.76 28.51 -10.14
C GLN A 413 -5.74 28.97 -9.09
N LEU A 414 -5.97 30.14 -8.49
CA LEU A 414 -5.20 30.65 -7.36
C LEU A 414 -5.84 30.20 -6.05
N VAL A 415 -5.07 29.52 -5.20
CA VAL A 415 -5.55 28.83 -4.01
C VAL A 415 -4.77 29.25 -2.77
N GLU A 416 -5.39 30.10 -1.96
CA GLU A 416 -4.94 30.36 -0.58
C GLU A 416 -5.29 29.17 0.33
N LEU A 417 -4.31 28.73 1.14
CA LEU A 417 -4.44 27.72 2.20
C LEU A 417 -3.98 28.31 3.54
N ARG A 418 -4.76 28.10 4.60
CA ARG A 418 -4.41 28.56 5.96
C ARG A 418 -3.89 27.44 6.85
N ALA A 419 -3.40 27.80 8.02
CA ALA A 419 -3.00 26.84 9.04
C ALA A 419 -4.20 25.98 9.46
N PHE A 420 -4.00 24.67 9.49
CA PHE A 420 -4.99 23.65 9.88
C PHE A 420 -6.26 23.58 8.99
N GLU A 421 -6.21 24.11 7.76
CA GLU A 421 -7.30 23.96 6.78
C GLU A 421 -6.92 22.97 5.65
N GLY A 422 -7.88 22.14 5.24
CA GLY A 422 -7.91 21.44 3.95
C GLY A 422 -8.96 22.09 3.06
N LYS A 423 -8.76 22.11 1.74
CA LYS A 423 -9.61 22.91 0.84
C LYS A 423 -10.01 22.16 -0.44
N VAL A 424 -11.30 22.05 -0.67
CA VAL A 424 -11.86 21.50 -1.91
C VAL A 424 -11.74 22.54 -3.04
N VAL A 425 -11.11 22.15 -4.16
CA VAL A 425 -10.94 22.94 -5.38
C VAL A 425 -11.25 22.06 -6.58
N ASN A 426 -12.37 22.31 -7.23
CA ASN A 426 -12.81 21.55 -8.41
C ASN A 426 -12.39 22.26 -9.71
N PHE A 427 -12.06 21.48 -10.73
CA PHE A 427 -11.71 21.95 -12.07
C PHE A 427 -12.73 21.39 -13.09
N THR A 428 -13.14 22.23 -14.03
CA THR A 428 -14.09 21.90 -15.09
C THR A 428 -13.44 22.22 -16.43
N LEU A 429 -12.73 21.23 -16.97
CA LEU A 429 -11.93 21.40 -18.17
C LEU A 429 -12.84 21.41 -19.41
N LYS A 430 -12.55 22.32 -20.34
CA LYS A 430 -13.19 22.36 -21.65
C LYS A 430 -12.42 21.45 -22.61
N PRO A 431 -13.06 20.69 -23.51
CA PRO A 431 -12.36 20.04 -24.60
C PRO A 431 -11.49 21.07 -25.33
N THR A 432 -10.26 20.68 -25.67
CA THR A 432 -9.49 21.39 -26.68
C THR A 432 -10.29 21.27 -27.97
N GLN A 433 -10.61 22.40 -28.60
CA GLN A 433 -11.07 22.35 -29.99
C GLN A 433 -9.98 21.62 -30.77
N GLU A 434 -10.31 20.45 -31.33
CA GLU A 434 -9.53 19.96 -32.45
C GLU A 434 -9.55 21.06 -33.51
N ASP A 435 -8.39 21.49 -34.01
CA ASP A 435 -8.31 22.26 -35.26
C ASP A 435 -9.04 21.41 -36.31
N GLY A 436 -10.29 21.77 -36.59
CA GLY A 436 -11.31 20.84 -37.08
C GLY A 436 -10.78 20.05 -38.27
N MET A 437 -10.84 18.71 -38.16
CA MET A 437 -10.23 17.72 -39.06
C MET A 437 -9.94 18.35 -40.42
N LYS A 438 -8.67 18.62 -40.73
CA LYS A 438 -8.33 19.51 -41.86
C LYS A 438 -8.58 18.79 -43.19
N ILE A 439 -9.86 18.75 -43.60
CA ILE A 439 -10.34 18.11 -44.81
C ILE A 439 -9.68 18.84 -45.98
N SER A 440 -8.69 18.20 -46.59
CA SER A 440 -8.25 18.54 -47.94
C SER A 440 -9.47 18.47 -48.84
N LEU A 441 -9.80 19.59 -49.51
CA LEU A 441 -10.78 19.63 -50.60
C LEU A 441 -10.19 19.03 -51.88
N GLU A 442 -9.52 17.89 -51.72
CA GLU A 442 -8.91 17.05 -52.75
C GLU A 442 -9.56 15.67 -52.61
N GLY A 443 -10.39 15.33 -53.60
CA GLY A 443 -11.26 14.16 -53.63
C GLY A 443 -12.30 14.35 -54.73
N SER A 444 -12.93 13.26 -55.14
CA SER A 444 -14.05 13.29 -56.10
C SER A 444 -15.35 13.80 -55.46
N GLU A 445 -16.30 14.24 -56.29
CA GLU A 445 -17.61 14.74 -55.82
C GLU A 445 -18.40 13.65 -55.08
N ASP A 446 -18.27 12.39 -55.53
CA ASP A 446 -18.84 11.20 -54.86
C ASP A 446 -18.21 10.95 -53.48
N GLU A 447 -16.88 11.10 -53.32
CA GLU A 447 -16.20 10.95 -52.01
C GLU A 447 -16.60 12.04 -51.00
N LEU A 448 -16.96 13.24 -51.48
CA LEU A 448 -17.50 14.30 -50.62
C LEU A 448 -18.95 14.00 -50.23
N LEU A 449 -19.76 13.49 -51.16
CA LEU A 449 -21.15 13.06 -50.90
C LEU A 449 -21.22 11.92 -49.88
N ASP A 450 -20.41 10.86 -50.01
CA ASP A 450 -20.39 9.74 -49.05
C ASP A 450 -20.05 10.21 -47.62
N ARG A 451 -19.16 11.19 -47.47
CA ARG A 451 -18.76 11.74 -46.15
C ARG A 451 -19.85 12.62 -45.51
N VAL A 452 -20.63 13.32 -46.34
CA VAL A 452 -21.84 14.05 -45.90
C VAL A 452 -22.95 13.06 -45.51
N MET A 453 -23.18 12.02 -46.31
CA MET A 453 -24.17 10.97 -46.03
C MET A 453 -23.82 10.12 -44.81
N ALA A 454 -22.53 9.96 -44.50
CA ALA A 454 -22.04 9.36 -43.26
C ALA A 454 -22.20 10.26 -42.00
N GLY A 455 -22.72 11.48 -42.14
CA GLY A 455 -23.00 12.39 -41.03
C GLY A 455 -21.76 13.03 -40.38
N THR A 456 -20.62 13.04 -41.07
CA THR A 456 -19.31 13.49 -40.51
C THR A 456 -18.97 14.96 -40.74
N PHE A 457 -19.96 15.80 -41.11
CA PHE A 457 -19.77 17.23 -41.36
C PHE A 457 -20.53 18.12 -40.37
N VAL A 458 -19.80 19.04 -39.74
CA VAL A 458 -20.32 20.17 -38.96
C VAL A 458 -19.55 21.42 -39.37
N THR A 459 -20.24 22.54 -39.57
CA THR A 459 -19.62 23.84 -39.91
C THR A 459 -19.60 24.78 -38.71
N ASP A 460 -18.47 25.49 -38.53
CA ASP A 460 -18.07 26.19 -37.28
C ASP A 460 -18.98 27.35 -36.83
N GLU A 461 -19.95 27.78 -37.65
CA GLU A 461 -20.88 28.89 -37.34
C GLU A 461 -22.35 28.48 -37.20
N GLY A 462 -22.65 27.17 -37.10
CA GLY A 462 -24.03 26.70 -36.82
C GLY A 462 -25.05 26.90 -37.96
N VAL A 463 -24.57 27.18 -39.17
CA VAL A 463 -25.38 27.27 -40.39
C VAL A 463 -25.78 25.87 -40.87
N ASP A 464 -27.04 25.67 -41.27
CA ASP A 464 -27.50 24.42 -41.88
C ASP A 464 -26.70 24.12 -43.17
N PRO A 465 -26.07 22.94 -43.33
CA PRO A 465 -25.38 22.55 -44.56
C PRO A 465 -26.21 22.75 -45.85
N ARG A 466 -27.55 22.66 -45.75
CA ARG A 466 -28.48 22.94 -46.87
C ARG A 466 -28.29 24.35 -47.43
N GLU A 467 -28.13 25.38 -46.58
CA GLU A 467 -27.93 26.78 -47.01
C GLU A 467 -26.64 26.95 -47.84
N HIS A 468 -25.56 26.24 -47.48
CA HIS A 468 -24.28 26.40 -48.17
C HIS A 468 -24.27 25.72 -49.54
N ILE A 469 -24.88 24.53 -49.66
CA ILE A 469 -25.07 23.82 -50.93
C ILE A 469 -26.03 24.58 -51.86
N ILE A 470 -27.07 25.21 -51.31
CA ILE A 470 -27.99 26.10 -52.04
C ILE A 470 -27.27 27.37 -52.53
N LYS A 471 -26.30 27.91 -51.78
CA LYS A 471 -25.48 29.05 -52.22
C LYS A 471 -24.52 28.67 -53.36
N LEU A 472 -23.90 27.49 -53.30
CA LEU A 472 -23.02 26.99 -54.36
C LEU A 472 -23.79 26.67 -55.66
N THR A 473 -24.99 26.09 -55.57
CA THR A 473 -25.79 25.75 -56.76
C THR A 473 -26.43 26.97 -57.44
N ASN A 474 -26.78 28.03 -56.68
CA ASN A 474 -27.35 29.26 -57.21
C ASN A 474 -26.30 30.27 -57.76
N GLN A 475 -25.00 29.96 -57.73
CA GLN A 475 -23.94 30.88 -58.21
C GLN A 475 -23.75 30.89 -59.73
N ASN A 476 -24.42 30.02 -60.49
CA ASN A 476 -24.24 29.91 -61.95
C ASN A 476 -25.01 30.93 -62.81
N ASP A 477 -25.97 31.68 -62.24
CA ASP A 477 -26.94 32.50 -63.02
C ASP A 477 -26.59 34.00 -63.12
N ARG A 478 -25.34 34.42 -62.86
CA ARG A 478 -24.90 35.83 -63.04
C ARG A 478 -23.48 36.01 -63.59
N GLU A 479 -23.40 36.36 -64.87
CA GLU A 479 -22.29 37.07 -65.48
C GLU A 479 -22.20 38.52 -64.89
N GLU A 480 -21.14 39.33 -65.05
CA GLU A 480 -20.12 39.41 -66.11
C GLU A 480 -18.84 40.13 -65.60
N GLN A 481 -17.83 40.26 -66.47
CA GLN A 481 -16.57 41.04 -66.36
C GLN A 481 -15.39 40.40 -65.58
N PRO A 482 -14.10 40.65 -65.97
CA PRO A 482 -13.09 39.57 -65.92
C PRO A 482 -11.74 39.91 -65.26
N PHE A 483 -11.04 38.88 -64.74
CA PHE A 483 -9.60 38.70 -65.01
C PHE A 483 -9.12 37.25 -64.79
N HIS A 484 -8.38 36.73 -65.77
CA HIS A 484 -7.56 35.50 -65.80
C HIS A 484 -8.06 34.14 -65.21
N LYS A 485 -8.50 33.29 -66.14
CA LYS A 485 -8.15 31.86 -66.30
C LYS A 485 -8.16 30.94 -65.05
N HIS A 486 -9.23 30.17 -64.92
CA HIS A 486 -9.12 28.72 -64.71
C HIS A 486 -9.95 27.97 -65.78
N VAL A 487 -9.68 26.68 -65.99
CA VAL A 487 -10.34 25.85 -67.02
C VAL A 487 -11.58 25.20 -66.43
N LEU A 488 -12.72 25.35 -67.10
CA LEU A 488 -13.99 24.71 -66.74
C LEU A 488 -14.06 23.26 -67.26
N HIS A 489 -14.74 22.40 -66.50
CA HIS A 489 -15.36 21.17 -66.99
C HIS A 489 -16.88 21.23 -66.66
N PRO A 490 -17.78 20.63 -67.46
CA PRO A 490 -19.19 21.04 -67.45
C PRO A 490 -20.16 20.06 -66.77
N GLY A 491 -21.18 20.65 -66.11
CA GLY A 491 -22.57 20.17 -66.16
C GLY A 491 -22.96 18.95 -65.33
N LEU A 492 -23.62 19.18 -64.19
CA LEU A 492 -24.54 18.21 -63.59
C LEU A 492 -25.66 17.86 -64.59
N ASN A 493 -26.02 16.57 -64.66
CA ASN A 493 -27.15 16.11 -65.49
C ASN A 493 -28.41 15.88 -64.63
N ASP A 494 -29.58 15.90 -65.27
CA ASP A 494 -30.89 15.88 -64.59
C ASP A 494 -31.11 14.64 -63.70
N ARG A 495 -30.39 13.53 -63.97
CA ARG A 495 -30.49 12.30 -63.19
C ARG A 495 -29.91 12.45 -61.78
N SER A 496 -28.82 13.19 -61.63
CA SER A 496 -28.23 13.53 -60.33
C SER A 496 -29.15 14.46 -59.54
N ARG A 497 -29.79 15.43 -60.23
CA ARG A 497 -30.75 16.37 -59.63
C ARG A 497 -31.97 15.64 -59.06
N LEU A 498 -32.59 14.75 -59.84
CA LEU A 498 -33.70 13.91 -59.36
C LEU A 498 -33.31 13.03 -58.15
N SER A 499 -32.07 12.53 -58.12
CA SER A 499 -31.60 11.69 -57.00
C SER A 499 -31.49 12.49 -55.70
N LEU A 500 -31.08 13.76 -55.77
CA LEU A 500 -30.98 14.65 -54.62
C LEU A 500 -32.37 14.99 -54.04
N GLU A 501 -33.33 15.31 -54.92
CA GLU A 501 -34.70 15.65 -54.53
C GLU A 501 -35.43 14.47 -53.87
N ASN A 502 -35.26 13.25 -54.39
CA ASN A 502 -35.84 12.03 -53.79
C ASN A 502 -35.19 11.66 -52.43
N ALA A 503 -33.89 11.92 -52.25
CA ALA A 503 -33.22 11.71 -50.97
C ALA A 503 -33.74 12.66 -49.87
N LEU A 504 -33.96 13.94 -50.22
CA LEU A 504 -34.56 14.93 -49.32
C LEU A 504 -35.98 14.56 -48.90
N LEU A 505 -36.83 14.14 -49.85
CA LEU A 505 -38.22 13.73 -49.58
C LEU A 505 -38.31 12.50 -48.65
N SER A 506 -37.34 11.58 -48.78
CA SER A 506 -37.22 10.39 -47.92
C SER A 506 -36.84 10.73 -46.48
N TYR A 507 -36.05 11.80 -46.29
CA TYR A 507 -35.64 12.27 -44.97
C TYR A 507 -36.78 12.97 -44.21
N GLU A 508 -37.68 13.66 -44.91
CA GLU A 508 -38.83 14.34 -44.32
C GLU A 508 -39.93 13.36 -43.87
N THR A 509 -40.18 12.31 -44.65
CA THR A 509 -41.09 11.21 -44.25
C THR A 509 -40.60 10.46 -43.01
N ALA A 510 -39.28 10.28 -42.85
CA ALA A 510 -38.69 9.68 -41.65
C ALA A 510 -38.82 10.53 -40.37
N ARG A 511 -39.14 11.83 -40.50
CA ARG A 511 -39.27 12.77 -39.36
C ARG A 511 -40.72 13.05 -38.94
N GLY A 512 -41.69 12.70 -39.78
CA GLY A 512 -43.12 13.01 -39.58
C GLY A 512 -43.89 12.08 -38.62
N SER A 513 -43.30 10.96 -38.16
CA SER A 513 -44.00 9.90 -37.42
C SER A 513 -43.77 9.92 -35.89
N GLY A 514 -43.60 11.10 -35.30
CA GLY A 514 -43.15 11.24 -33.90
C GLY A 514 -43.67 12.48 -33.18
N SER A 515 -44.99 12.65 -33.09
CA SER A 515 -45.64 13.72 -32.31
C SER A 515 -46.14 13.21 -30.95
N VAL A 516 -45.63 13.78 -29.86
CA VAL A 516 -46.23 13.72 -28.52
C VAL A 516 -46.54 15.15 -28.09
N GLU A 517 -47.67 15.36 -27.43
CA GLU A 517 -48.23 16.69 -27.16
C GLU A 517 -47.60 17.36 -25.94
N GLU A 518 -47.29 18.67 -26.05
CA GLU A 518 -47.06 19.55 -24.90
C GLU A 518 -48.26 20.47 -24.68
N SER A 519 -48.92 20.35 -23.53
CA SER A 519 -50.05 21.20 -23.13
C SER A 519 -49.58 22.54 -22.56
N LYS A 520 -50.11 23.65 -23.10
CA LYS A 520 -49.94 24.99 -22.51
C LYS A 520 -50.90 25.25 -21.35
N PRO A 521 -50.60 26.21 -20.44
CA PRO A 521 -51.49 26.59 -19.34
C PRO A 521 -52.59 27.58 -19.79
N ASP A 522 -53.74 27.51 -19.14
CA ASP A 522 -54.86 28.45 -19.31
C ASP A 522 -54.94 29.47 -18.16
N ASP A 523 -55.28 30.72 -18.50
CA ASP A 523 -55.63 31.82 -17.59
C ASP A 523 -57.16 32.02 -17.61
N ILE A 524 -57.87 31.82 -16.49
CA ILE A 524 -59.27 32.27 -16.32
C ILE A 524 -59.48 32.87 -14.92
N SER A 525 -60.17 34.01 -14.88
CA SER A 525 -60.54 34.79 -13.69
C SER A 525 -61.86 34.33 -13.04
N GLY A 526 -62.06 34.61 -11.75
CA GLY A 526 -63.39 34.48 -11.12
C GLY A 526 -63.46 34.62 -9.59
N GLU A 527 -63.95 35.77 -9.14
CA GLU A 527 -64.69 36.15 -7.90
C GLU A 527 -64.99 35.12 -6.77
N GLY A 528 -65.18 35.62 -5.53
CA GLY A 528 -65.99 34.89 -4.51
C GLY A 528 -65.56 35.03 -3.02
N GLY A 529 -65.70 36.21 -2.41
CA GLY A 529 -65.23 36.49 -1.04
C GLY A 529 -65.98 35.83 0.14
N GLY A 530 -65.51 36.07 1.37
CA GLY A 530 -66.35 35.89 2.58
C GLY A 530 -65.68 35.62 3.95
N SER A 531 -65.49 36.68 4.75
CA SER A 531 -65.56 36.70 6.24
C SER A 531 -64.52 35.91 7.08
N GLY A 532 -64.32 36.30 8.36
CA GLY A 532 -63.58 35.47 9.34
C GLY A 532 -62.37 36.08 10.09
N ASP A 533 -62.41 37.38 10.41
CA ASP A 533 -62.14 37.97 11.75
C ASP A 533 -60.89 37.63 12.64
N VAL A 534 -60.32 38.71 13.24
CA VAL A 534 -59.85 38.81 14.66
C VAL A 534 -58.66 37.91 15.10
N LYS A 535 -57.51 38.38 15.64
CA LYS A 535 -56.98 39.67 16.16
C LYS A 535 -55.43 39.60 16.16
N SER A 536 -54.68 40.62 15.75
CA SER A 536 -54.01 41.66 16.59
C SER A 536 -53.20 41.14 17.81
N LYS A 537 -51.94 41.52 18.08
CA LYS A 537 -51.39 42.91 18.11
C LYS A 537 -49.84 43.03 18.03
N GLN A 538 -49.41 44.03 17.27
CA GLN A 538 -48.49 45.16 17.61
C GLN A 538 -47.01 44.94 18.02
N GLU A 539 -46.16 45.23 17.03
CA GLU A 539 -45.00 46.16 16.99
C GLU A 539 -44.90 47.26 18.11
N PRO A 540 -43.71 47.88 18.30
CA PRO A 540 -43.50 49.18 17.63
C PRO A 540 -42.11 49.47 17.03
N ASP A 541 -42.13 50.14 15.87
CA ASP A 541 -41.03 50.79 15.12
C ASP A 541 -40.10 51.69 15.96
N ARG A 542 -38.81 51.77 15.56
CA ARG A 542 -37.99 52.98 15.73
C ARG A 542 -36.87 53.20 14.70
N ARG A 543 -37.21 53.82 13.57
CA ARG A 543 -36.47 54.83 12.78
C ARG A 543 -34.93 54.70 12.58
N VAL A 544 -34.57 54.53 11.30
CA VAL A 544 -33.64 55.38 10.50
C VAL A 544 -32.25 55.73 11.06
N SER A 545 -31.20 55.19 10.42
CA SER A 545 -30.10 56.02 9.88
C SER A 545 -29.31 55.28 8.78
N HIS A 546 -28.88 55.98 7.73
CA HIS A 546 -28.02 55.42 6.67
C HIS A 546 -26.52 55.60 7.00
N PRO A 547 -25.69 54.55 6.89
CA PRO A 547 -24.26 54.71 6.67
C PRO A 547 -24.00 55.30 5.28
N LYS A 548 -23.06 56.26 5.18
CA LYS A 548 -22.72 56.91 3.91
C LYS A 548 -21.81 56.02 3.06
N LEU A 549 -21.93 56.08 1.73
CA LEU A 549 -20.89 55.58 0.84
C LEU A 549 -19.58 56.33 1.10
N VAL A 550 -18.52 55.60 1.40
CA VAL A 550 -17.14 56.11 1.37
C VAL A 550 -16.61 55.92 -0.06
N LYS A 551 -15.96 56.95 -0.61
CA LYS A 551 -15.37 56.89 -1.95
C LYS A 551 -14.06 56.09 -1.91
N PRO A 552 -13.69 55.36 -2.97
CA PRO A 552 -12.38 54.72 -3.05
C PRO A 552 -11.29 55.80 -3.20
N ASP A 553 -10.31 55.79 -2.30
CA ASP A 553 -9.11 56.62 -2.41
C ASP A 553 -8.14 56.07 -3.47
N LYS A 554 -7.33 56.97 -4.04
CA LYS A 554 -6.38 56.65 -5.11
C LYS A 554 -5.16 55.87 -4.58
N PRO A 555 -4.52 55.01 -5.41
CA PRO A 555 -3.45 54.13 -4.95
C PRO A 555 -2.22 54.90 -4.44
N VAL A 556 -1.69 54.47 -3.30
CA VAL A 556 -0.45 54.98 -2.70
C VAL A 556 0.74 54.18 -3.24
N THR A 557 1.57 54.82 -4.06
CA THR A 557 2.78 54.22 -4.63
C THR A 557 3.88 54.06 -3.57
N ILE A 558 4.04 52.85 -3.01
CA ILE A 558 5.14 52.54 -2.09
C ILE A 558 6.40 52.14 -2.88
N SER A 559 7.23 53.11 -3.22
CA SER A 559 8.55 52.88 -3.83
C SER A 559 9.56 52.37 -2.79
N ARG A 560 9.86 51.07 -2.81
CA ARG A 560 10.95 50.47 -2.01
C ARG A 560 12.33 50.88 -2.57
N PRO A 561 13.22 51.52 -1.80
CA PRO A 561 14.55 51.87 -2.27
C PRO A 561 15.49 50.65 -2.25
N VAL A 562 15.92 50.19 -3.43
CA VAL A 562 16.99 49.20 -3.54
C VAL A 562 18.33 49.83 -3.14
N LYS A 563 19.02 49.24 -2.16
CA LYS A 563 20.43 49.52 -1.86
C LYS A 563 21.21 48.19 -1.82
N PRO A 564 22.37 48.09 -2.49
CA PRO A 564 23.10 46.83 -2.59
C PRO A 564 23.80 46.47 -1.27
N ALA A 565 23.74 45.20 -0.90
CA ALA A 565 24.50 44.67 0.23
C ALA A 565 26.00 44.71 -0.08
N LYS A 566 26.79 45.39 0.76
CA LYS A 566 28.25 45.44 0.62
C LYS A 566 28.88 44.11 1.04
N ARG A 567 29.82 43.62 0.23
CA ARG A 567 30.66 42.46 0.52
C ARG A 567 31.61 42.80 1.69
N VAL A 568 31.39 42.19 2.86
CA VAL A 568 32.25 42.38 4.04
C VAL A 568 33.09 41.12 4.28
N THR A 569 34.40 41.24 4.04
CA THR A 569 35.37 40.20 4.39
C THR A 569 35.73 40.32 5.88
N ILE A 570 35.39 39.32 6.69
CA ILE A 570 35.80 39.27 8.10
C ILE A 570 37.01 38.34 8.26
N GLN A 571 38.12 38.90 8.74
CA GLN A 571 39.35 38.17 9.05
C GLN A 571 39.16 37.38 10.36
N LYS A 572 39.73 36.17 10.45
CA LYS A 572 39.88 35.48 11.74
C LYS A 572 41.04 36.13 12.52
N PRO A 573 40.84 36.57 13.78
CA PRO A 573 41.95 37.06 14.60
C PRO A 573 42.82 35.90 15.08
N ALA A 574 44.14 36.11 15.09
CA ALA A 574 45.09 35.20 15.70
C ALA A 574 45.40 35.60 17.16
N LYS A 575 45.58 34.61 18.03
CA LYS A 575 46.34 34.74 19.28
C LYS A 575 47.27 33.52 19.42
N THR A 576 48.44 33.75 20.00
CA THR A 576 49.61 32.84 20.00
C THR A 576 50.23 32.81 21.39
N ILE A 577 51.25 31.96 21.61
CA ILE A 577 52.13 31.84 22.81
C ILE A 577 51.48 30.98 23.93
N SER A 578 52.09 29.91 24.46
CA SER A 578 53.31 29.11 24.14
C SER A 578 53.23 27.73 24.88
N ASN A 579 54.21 26.83 25.07
CA ASN A 579 55.68 26.84 24.89
C ASN A 579 56.27 25.39 24.90
N LYS A 580 57.19 25.05 23.97
CA LYS A 580 58.12 23.87 23.97
C LYS A 580 57.44 22.47 23.88
N THR A 581 58.08 21.38 23.42
CA THR A 581 59.51 21.08 23.12
C THR A 581 59.64 20.27 21.80
N ALA A 582 60.85 20.17 21.22
CA ALA A 582 61.16 19.49 19.93
C ALA A 582 62.02 18.21 20.16
N PRO A 583 62.71 17.56 19.16
CA PRO A 583 62.66 17.66 17.68
C PRO A 583 62.73 16.29 16.92
N LYS A 584 62.53 16.29 15.58
CA LYS A 584 63.49 15.73 14.56
C LYS A 584 62.97 15.84 13.11
N VAL A 585 63.89 15.64 12.16
CA VAL A 585 63.75 15.83 10.69
C VAL A 585 64.17 14.56 9.95
N ILE A 586 63.59 14.26 8.77
CA ILE A 586 64.24 13.64 7.58
C ILE A 586 63.25 13.63 6.38
N THR A 587 63.74 13.39 5.16
CA THR A 587 63.17 13.86 3.87
C THR A 587 62.35 12.84 3.05
N LYS A 588 61.57 13.36 2.07
CA LYS A 588 60.98 12.64 0.92
C LYS A 588 62.09 11.94 0.07
N PRO A 589 61.78 10.89 -0.73
CA PRO A 589 61.38 11.13 -2.14
C PRO A 589 60.37 10.14 -2.79
N GLN A 590 59.73 10.64 -3.87
CA GLN A 590 59.22 10.05 -5.13
C GLN A 590 58.86 8.55 -5.33
N ALA A 591 58.01 8.30 -6.33
CA ALA A 591 57.46 6.99 -6.73
C ALA A 591 57.82 6.58 -8.19
N PRO A 592 57.84 5.27 -8.53
CA PRO A 592 57.98 4.76 -9.91
C PRO A 592 56.67 4.18 -10.51
N LYS A 593 56.67 3.98 -11.84
CA LYS A 593 55.54 3.42 -12.63
C LYS A 593 55.65 1.89 -12.80
N PRO A 594 54.53 1.15 -12.96
CA PRO A 594 54.54 -0.26 -13.40
C PRO A 594 54.77 -0.42 -14.92
N LYS A 595 55.20 -1.61 -15.34
CA LYS A 595 55.28 -2.06 -16.75
C LYS A 595 54.31 -3.23 -17.02
N ILE A 596 54.01 -3.46 -18.30
CA ILE A 596 53.01 -4.41 -18.81
C ILE A 596 53.69 -5.70 -19.32
N ASN A 597 53.01 -6.86 -19.26
CA ASN A 597 53.17 -7.93 -20.26
C ASN A 597 52.00 -8.94 -20.36
N VAL A 598 51.01 -8.60 -21.19
CA VAL A 598 50.49 -9.39 -22.34
C VAL A 598 50.20 -10.92 -22.18
N ILE A 599 48.90 -11.24 -22.13
CA ILE A 599 48.15 -12.30 -22.87
C ILE A 599 48.57 -13.79 -22.76
N GLN A 600 47.62 -14.66 -22.33
CA GLN A 600 47.19 -15.81 -23.15
C GLN A 600 45.75 -16.35 -22.87
N LYS A 601 44.98 -16.46 -23.97
CA LYS A 601 43.81 -17.33 -24.31
C LYS A 601 42.71 -17.67 -23.27
N LYS A 602 41.46 -17.34 -23.66
CA LYS A 602 40.21 -17.97 -23.19
C LYS A 602 40.07 -19.43 -23.68
N PRO A 603 39.31 -20.27 -22.97
CA PRO A 603 38.37 -21.23 -23.56
C PRO A 603 36.93 -20.67 -23.62
N ALA A 604 36.06 -21.30 -24.43
CA ALA A 604 34.70 -20.83 -24.70
C ALA A 604 33.63 -21.44 -23.75
N LEU A 605 32.37 -21.00 -23.91
CA LEU A 605 31.21 -21.59 -23.24
C LEU A 605 31.08 -23.09 -23.58
N ALA A 606 30.85 -23.90 -22.54
CA ALA A 606 30.23 -25.21 -22.68
C ALA A 606 28.88 -25.18 -21.96
N ALA A 607 27.78 -25.42 -22.68
CA ALA A 607 26.42 -25.35 -22.14
C ALA A 607 26.09 -26.60 -21.28
N GLY A 608 26.66 -26.64 -20.08
CA GLY A 608 26.44 -27.72 -19.12
C GLY A 608 25.00 -27.74 -18.59
N LYS A 609 24.12 -28.53 -19.21
CA LYS A 609 22.85 -28.95 -18.61
C LYS A 609 23.14 -29.60 -17.26
N LYS A 610 22.88 -28.91 -16.15
CA LYS A 610 22.85 -29.52 -14.82
C LYS A 610 21.64 -30.44 -14.73
N THR A 611 21.83 -31.69 -15.12
CA THR A 611 20.90 -32.78 -14.81
C THR A 611 20.73 -32.86 -13.30
N ILE A 612 19.51 -32.60 -12.83
CA ILE A 612 19.13 -32.79 -11.42
C ILE A 612 19.31 -34.29 -11.10
N PRO A 613 20.05 -34.68 -10.04
CA PRO A 613 20.17 -36.08 -9.65
C PRO A 613 18.78 -36.67 -9.34
N SER A 614 18.29 -37.56 -10.20
CA SER A 614 16.90 -38.05 -10.21
C SER A 614 16.59 -39.11 -9.14
N LYS A 615 17.24 -39.03 -7.97
CA LYS A 615 17.03 -39.95 -6.84
C LYS A 615 16.40 -39.22 -5.67
N SER A 616 15.19 -39.64 -5.31
CA SER A 616 14.52 -39.22 -4.07
C SER A 616 15.43 -39.41 -2.85
N PRO A 617 15.46 -38.47 -1.88
CA PRO A 617 16.24 -38.62 -0.67
C PRO A 617 15.91 -39.94 0.06
N ALA A 618 16.95 -40.73 0.34
CA ALA A 618 16.77 -42.03 0.97
C ALA A 618 16.11 -41.91 2.35
N THR A 619 15.31 -42.91 2.73
CA THR A 619 14.81 -43.05 4.10
C THR A 619 15.95 -43.41 5.05
N ASP A 620 15.89 -42.88 6.28
CA ASP A 620 16.77 -43.24 7.37
C ASP A 620 16.74 -44.76 7.60
N LYS A 621 17.93 -45.37 7.57
CA LYS A 621 18.13 -46.83 7.62
C LYS A 621 17.46 -47.48 8.85
N ARG A 622 17.32 -46.75 9.96
CA ARG A 622 16.67 -47.22 11.20
C ARG A 622 15.18 -47.53 10.99
N PHE A 623 14.52 -46.86 10.04
CA PHE A 623 13.08 -46.91 9.83
C PHE A 623 12.64 -47.68 8.58
N LEU A 624 13.58 -48.23 7.80
CA LEU A 624 13.28 -48.99 6.58
C LEU A 624 12.28 -50.15 6.80
N LYS A 625 12.35 -50.82 7.95
CA LYS A 625 11.40 -51.92 8.32
C LYS A 625 9.99 -51.45 8.67
N LEU A 626 9.74 -50.13 8.76
CA LEU A 626 8.46 -49.53 9.10
C LEU A 626 7.81 -48.80 7.91
N ILE A 627 8.49 -48.72 6.77
CA ILE A 627 7.91 -48.19 5.54
C ILE A 627 6.87 -49.19 5.01
N GLY A 628 5.66 -48.70 4.74
CA GLY A 628 4.48 -49.49 4.44
C GLY A 628 3.52 -49.67 5.63
N SER A 629 3.95 -49.39 6.86
CA SER A 629 3.08 -49.51 8.05
C SER A 629 1.99 -48.44 8.09
N ASN A 630 0.78 -48.85 8.50
CA ASN A 630 -0.29 -47.90 8.85
C ASN A 630 0.13 -47.07 10.07
N VAL A 631 -0.03 -45.75 9.98
CA VAL A 631 0.24 -44.79 11.05
C VAL A 631 -0.92 -43.80 11.20
N ALA A 632 -1.19 -43.42 12.45
CA ALA A 632 -2.04 -42.30 12.82
C ALA A 632 -1.15 -41.15 13.28
N CYS A 633 -1.09 -40.07 12.50
CA CYS A 633 -0.25 -38.91 12.80
C CYS A 633 -1.11 -37.71 13.20
N ARG A 634 -0.66 -36.97 14.21
CA ARG A 634 -1.24 -35.67 14.58
C ARG A 634 -0.53 -34.57 13.81
N LEU A 635 -1.28 -33.71 13.13
CA LEU A 635 -0.74 -32.45 12.65
C LEU A 635 -0.80 -31.43 13.80
N VAL A 636 0.32 -30.76 14.08
CA VAL A 636 0.35 -29.66 15.07
C VAL A 636 -0.68 -28.60 14.65
N GLY A 637 -1.44 -28.08 15.62
CA GLY A 637 -2.49 -27.07 15.37
C GLY A 637 -3.83 -27.58 14.80
N LYS A 638 -4.01 -28.89 14.53
CA LYS A 638 -5.30 -29.42 14.04
C LYS A 638 -5.91 -30.50 14.93
N LYS A 639 -7.25 -30.50 15.03
CA LYS A 639 -8.04 -31.57 15.67
C LYS A 639 -8.07 -32.82 14.76
N GLY A 640 -8.07 -34.00 15.39
CA GLY A 640 -8.11 -35.30 14.71
C GLY A 640 -6.73 -35.93 14.49
N LEU A 641 -6.73 -37.24 14.25
CA LEU A 641 -5.57 -37.99 13.74
C LEU A 641 -5.75 -38.19 12.24
N LYS A 642 -4.65 -38.11 11.48
CA LYS A 642 -4.60 -38.40 10.05
C LYS A 642 -3.99 -39.78 9.85
N ASN A 643 -4.80 -40.70 9.34
CA ASN A 643 -4.42 -42.09 9.11
C ASN A 643 -3.87 -42.27 7.69
N GLY A 644 -2.76 -42.99 7.56
CA GLY A 644 -2.12 -43.27 6.27
C GLY A 644 -0.97 -44.26 6.37
N ASN A 645 -0.38 -44.59 5.23
CA ASN A 645 0.80 -45.45 5.16
C ASN A 645 2.08 -44.62 5.30
N LEU A 646 2.99 -45.04 6.17
CA LEU A 646 4.33 -44.45 6.28
C LEU A 646 5.12 -44.76 4.99
N ARG A 647 5.48 -43.73 4.22
CA ARG A 647 6.17 -43.87 2.93
C ARG A 647 7.64 -43.45 2.98
N TRP A 648 8.03 -42.59 3.93
CA TRP A 648 9.40 -42.11 4.08
C TRP A 648 9.67 -41.69 5.53
N VAL A 649 10.93 -41.79 5.99
CA VAL A 649 11.39 -41.16 7.24
C VAL A 649 12.76 -40.54 7.04
N GLY A 650 12.99 -39.33 7.52
CA GLY A 650 14.32 -38.70 7.49
C GLY A 650 14.31 -37.21 7.87
N HIS A 651 15.38 -36.50 7.55
CA HIS A 651 15.49 -35.05 7.77
C HIS A 651 15.14 -34.27 6.51
N LEU A 652 14.42 -33.15 6.67
CA LEU A 652 14.24 -32.17 5.60
C LEU A 652 15.42 -31.16 5.60
N PRO A 653 15.92 -30.66 4.46
CA PRO A 653 17.20 -29.93 4.36
C PRO A 653 17.38 -28.62 5.14
N HIS A 654 16.33 -28.17 5.83
CA HIS A 654 16.23 -26.89 6.56
C HIS A 654 15.85 -27.10 8.03
N LEU A 655 15.72 -28.36 8.47
CA LEU A 655 15.56 -28.74 9.87
C LEU A 655 16.91 -29.19 10.45
N PRO A 656 17.09 -29.12 11.78
CA PRO A 656 18.24 -29.72 12.45
C PRO A 656 18.42 -31.21 12.14
N LEU A 657 19.67 -31.66 12.15
CA LEU A 657 20.05 -33.06 11.98
C LEU A 657 20.10 -33.79 13.34
N ASP A 658 18.98 -33.74 14.07
CA ASP A 658 18.79 -34.45 15.35
C ASP A 658 17.49 -35.25 15.38
N ASP A 659 17.44 -36.30 16.21
CA ASP A 659 16.33 -37.25 16.25
C ASP A 659 14.99 -36.66 16.68
N SER A 660 14.96 -35.49 17.33
CA SER A 660 13.71 -34.80 17.70
C SER A 660 13.05 -34.08 16.50
N HIS A 661 13.80 -33.92 15.40
CA HIS A 661 13.42 -33.30 14.13
C HIS A 661 13.27 -34.29 12.97
N LEU A 662 13.30 -35.60 13.22
CA LEU A 662 12.93 -36.61 12.23
C LEU A 662 11.49 -36.40 11.73
N ILE A 663 11.31 -36.47 10.41
CA ILE A 663 10.04 -36.27 9.72
C ILE A 663 9.57 -37.59 9.12
N ALA A 664 8.28 -37.90 9.33
CA ALA A 664 7.55 -38.99 8.71
C ALA A 664 6.80 -38.47 7.46
N GLY A 665 7.20 -38.95 6.29
CA GLY A 665 6.45 -38.79 5.04
C GLY A 665 5.36 -39.88 4.97
N VAL A 666 4.09 -39.48 4.88
CA VAL A 666 2.93 -40.37 5.00
C VAL A 666 1.97 -40.13 3.85
N GLU A 667 1.50 -41.22 3.23
CA GLU A 667 0.40 -41.18 2.27
C GLU A 667 -0.93 -41.41 3.00
N LEU A 668 -1.76 -40.39 3.09
CA LEU A 668 -3.06 -40.44 3.76
C LEU A 668 -4.02 -41.42 3.08
N SER A 669 -4.95 -41.96 3.87
CA SER A 669 -6.02 -42.84 3.38
C SER A 669 -7.05 -42.10 2.51
N THR A 670 -7.14 -40.78 2.66
CA THR A 670 -8.08 -39.88 1.98
C THR A 670 -7.37 -38.60 1.53
N ASP A 671 -7.85 -37.97 0.46
CA ASP A 671 -7.43 -36.63 0.03
C ASP A 671 -7.58 -35.58 1.16
N ASP A 672 -6.69 -34.59 1.16
CA ASP A 672 -6.81 -33.35 1.94
C ASP A 672 -6.29 -32.17 1.11
N LYS A 673 -6.89 -30.99 1.28
CA LYS A 673 -6.64 -29.80 0.43
C LYS A 673 -5.20 -29.27 0.52
N LEU A 674 -4.42 -29.67 1.52
CA LEU A 674 -3.01 -29.27 1.68
C LEU A 674 -2.02 -30.42 1.38
N GLY A 675 -2.48 -31.56 0.88
CA GLY A 675 -1.61 -32.69 0.55
C GLY A 675 -0.86 -32.49 -0.75
N THR A 676 0.37 -33.00 -0.82
CA THR A 676 1.16 -33.07 -2.06
C THR A 676 1.01 -34.45 -2.70
N ASP A 677 1.86 -34.74 -3.70
CA ASP A 677 2.10 -36.06 -4.28
C ASP A 677 3.26 -36.81 -3.57
N GLY A 678 3.75 -36.30 -2.44
CA GLY A 678 4.98 -36.75 -1.77
C GLY A 678 6.21 -35.88 -2.09
N THR A 679 6.02 -34.76 -2.79
CA THR A 679 7.01 -33.67 -2.87
C THR A 679 6.95 -32.74 -1.65
N TYR A 680 8.09 -32.10 -1.35
CA TYR A 680 8.20 -30.97 -0.44
C TYR A 680 9.26 -29.99 -0.97
N ARG A 681 8.92 -28.70 -1.14
CA ARG A 681 9.78 -27.66 -1.76
C ARG A 681 10.48 -28.14 -3.05
N GLY A 682 9.71 -28.74 -3.97
CA GLY A 682 10.19 -29.20 -5.27
C GLY A 682 11.01 -30.51 -5.27
N VAL A 683 11.34 -31.08 -4.11
CA VAL A 683 12.04 -32.37 -3.99
C VAL A 683 11.03 -33.48 -3.70
N LYS A 684 11.10 -34.59 -4.45
CA LYS A 684 10.25 -35.78 -4.28
C LYS A 684 10.86 -36.71 -3.22
N TYR A 685 10.24 -36.85 -2.05
CA TYR A 685 10.74 -37.72 -0.97
C TYR A 685 10.11 -39.10 -1.01
N PHE A 686 8.84 -39.17 -1.41
CA PHE A 686 8.12 -40.40 -1.70
C PHE A 686 7.12 -40.18 -2.84
N THR A 687 6.51 -41.26 -3.31
CA THR A 687 5.39 -41.20 -4.24
C THR A 687 4.10 -41.53 -3.52
N SER A 688 3.09 -40.69 -3.75
CA SER A 688 1.71 -40.88 -3.36
C SER A 688 0.81 -40.27 -4.44
N ALA A 689 -0.48 -40.59 -4.41
CA ALA A 689 -1.45 -39.86 -5.23
C ALA A 689 -1.46 -38.35 -4.85
N PRO A 690 -1.79 -37.43 -5.78
CA PRO A 690 -1.96 -36.01 -5.46
C PRO A 690 -2.93 -35.80 -4.30
N LYS A 691 -2.75 -34.73 -3.51
CA LYS A 691 -3.55 -34.40 -2.32
C LYS A 691 -3.47 -35.41 -1.16
N ARG A 692 -2.59 -36.42 -1.22
CA ARG A 692 -2.47 -37.46 -0.18
C ARG A 692 -1.10 -37.56 0.49
N GLY A 693 -0.05 -36.97 -0.07
CA GLY A 693 1.27 -36.90 0.56
C GLY A 693 1.36 -35.83 1.65
N TYR A 694 1.75 -36.23 2.87
CA TYR A 694 1.96 -35.35 4.02
C TYR A 694 3.32 -35.58 4.69
N PHE A 695 3.77 -34.57 5.44
CA PHE A 695 4.99 -34.62 6.25
C PHE A 695 4.64 -34.24 7.69
N PHE A 696 4.86 -35.17 8.63
CA PHE A 696 4.62 -35.02 10.07
C PHE A 696 5.94 -35.10 10.83
N ARG A 697 6.04 -34.58 12.06
CA ARG A 697 7.17 -34.96 12.93
C ARG A 697 6.98 -36.42 13.33
N LEU A 698 8.02 -37.24 13.24
CA LEU A 698 7.94 -38.68 13.49
C LEU A 698 7.35 -39.01 14.87
N ARG A 699 7.70 -38.20 15.89
CA ARG A 699 7.20 -38.31 17.27
C ARG A 699 5.69 -38.04 17.43
N ASP A 700 5.07 -37.36 16.45
CA ASP A 700 3.65 -37.04 16.43
C ASP A 700 2.83 -38.14 15.71
N CYS A 701 3.51 -39.19 15.19
CA CYS A 701 2.93 -40.38 14.60
C CYS A 701 2.91 -41.57 15.57
N LYS A 702 1.87 -42.40 15.48
CA LYS A 702 1.79 -43.70 16.16
C LYS A 702 1.47 -44.80 15.14
N ALA A 703 2.14 -45.94 15.23
CA ALA A 703 1.79 -47.11 14.44
C ALA A 703 0.38 -47.59 14.80
N LEU A 704 -0.45 -47.82 13.79
CA LEU A 704 -1.71 -48.54 13.93
C LEU A 704 -1.40 -50.03 13.79
N LYS A 705 -1.62 -50.76 14.88
CA LYS A 705 -1.15 -52.13 15.10
C LYS A 705 -1.55 -53.13 14.01
N HIS A 706 -0.59 -54.01 13.70
CA HIS A 706 -0.70 -55.40 14.17
C HIS A 706 -0.03 -55.48 15.55
#